data_AF-A0A8H6BWG9-F1
#
_entry.id   AF-A0A8H6BWG9-F1
#
_cell.length_a   1.000
_cell.length_b   1.000
_cell.length_c   1.000
_cell.angle_alpha   90.00
_cell.angle_beta   90.00
_cell.angle_gamma   90.00
#
_symmetry.space_group_name_H-M   'P 1'
#
loop_
_entity.id
_entity.type
_entity.pdbx_description
1 polymer ?
#
loop_
_entity_poly.entity_id
_entity_poly.type
_entity_poly.pdbx_seq_one_letter_code
_entity_poly.pdbx_strand_id
1 'polypeptide(L)'
;MGSSEYNYDESGETWPFFVLALLSFILLPLTIKYISRVFTNTNPTKENQSIVGAIQENSETLKVPNLSEIKSFQSKQKSSKIFNKTLIFLLIGWSIVIYVAKYVTKEADLTVLFDPYTILDVSFTATEREIKSHYRKLSLKYHPDKLPKDLTEEQRSQAEQAYIRLTSAYKALTDEVTRENFLRYGHPDGEQPATHGIALPQFLVEGKYSSLVVVLYFMVIGILLPFIVGKWWSNVKSHTRKGLHVDTAANFVRKFTDRDPAKVITPDVILDYVLESEEIRQEFPNASHAELKDLVYRYLNRQFDSDPKVEKKKVDLIARLPFLINGLIDIAIVFRLHETIFATEDLKKSIIQAVKPTGRYQELLQLPYVDPEIVSKQSIRKLGKLFAISKDEAKKALGIQSDEHLERALNVAQHIPTLRIIDAEIKVPGEEDGAVHPNSQGHISIKFLVKSPKLKSCPDIEDERLKDEETLEYMKNPLIVNEQQKKLPYSYAPYFPQPIRNSWSCYVIGQKENRLLEDSTNYVLENIDLNNLELSQEAWIKGTDVRIGTYKIQLPGAIGNVGNYYYRLVMKNNAYFGCDVDIPIDLEVTPVSIGKSLAGLKKKFDEEDESEDSESDSDISDPEEDSLAGAIAALRGSDLKKKKSSKDEVEEESEDEEVFTDINTDTEDEGDN
;
A
#
# COMPACT_ATOMS: atom_id res chain seq x y z
N MET A 1 -45.31 -5.21 30.68
CA MET A 1 -44.05 -4.55 30.29
C MET A 1 -44.02 -3.21 31.00
N GLY A 2 -43.36 -3.12 32.16
CA GLY A 2 -43.13 -1.82 32.78
C GLY A 2 -42.23 -1.03 31.84
N SER A 3 -42.65 0.17 31.45
CA SER A 3 -41.78 1.12 30.75
C SER A 3 -40.57 1.35 31.65
N SER A 4 -39.40 0.86 31.24
CA SER A 4 -38.14 1.22 31.87
C SER A 4 -37.90 2.70 31.59
N GLU A 5 -38.45 3.55 32.44
CA GLU A 5 -38.18 4.98 32.41
C GLU A 5 -36.72 5.18 32.80
N TYR A 6 -35.95 5.77 31.90
CA TYR A 6 -34.53 6.02 32.12
C TYR A 6 -34.41 7.30 32.96
N ASN A 7 -33.65 7.22 34.05
CA ASN A 7 -33.32 8.41 34.82
C ASN A 7 -32.05 9.04 34.25
N TYR A 8 -32.10 10.33 33.92
CA TYR A 8 -30.93 11.09 33.48
C TYR A 8 -30.09 11.58 34.66
N ASP A 9 -28.85 11.96 34.38
CA ASP A 9 -27.93 12.46 35.39
C ASP A 9 -28.27 13.92 35.75
N GLU A 10 -28.85 14.13 36.91
CA GLU A 10 -29.16 15.46 37.47
C GLU A 10 -27.99 16.02 38.30
N SER A 11 -27.23 15.15 38.97
CA SER A 11 -26.17 15.51 39.92
C SER A 11 -24.83 15.83 39.23
N GLY A 12 -24.70 15.51 37.95
CA GLY A 12 -23.47 15.74 37.19
C GLY A 12 -22.38 14.71 37.48
N GLU A 13 -22.72 13.60 38.13
CA GLU A 13 -21.77 12.64 38.66
C GLU A 13 -21.27 11.64 37.60
N THR A 14 -22.09 11.29 36.61
CA THR A 14 -21.83 10.16 35.69
C THR A 14 -21.46 10.60 34.27
N TRP A 15 -22.08 11.66 33.74
CA TRP A 15 -21.83 12.12 32.37
C TRP A 15 -20.37 12.56 32.11
N PRO A 16 -19.61 13.14 33.07
CA PRO A 16 -18.21 13.50 32.84
C PRO A 16 -17.33 12.27 32.61
N PHE A 17 -17.57 11.17 33.34
CA PHE A 17 -16.83 9.92 33.15
C PHE A 17 -17.14 9.28 31.80
N PHE A 18 -18.40 9.32 31.37
CA PHE A 18 -18.80 8.86 30.05
C PHE A 18 -18.10 9.64 28.92
N VAL A 19 -18.13 10.97 28.99
CA VAL A 19 -17.46 11.83 28.01
C VAL A 19 -15.95 11.61 28.03
N LEU A 20 -15.34 11.50 29.20
CA LEU A 20 -13.91 11.24 29.35
C LEU A 20 -13.52 9.89 28.75
N ALA A 21 -14.29 8.83 29.00
CA ALA A 21 -14.06 7.51 28.42
C ALA A 21 -14.19 7.53 26.89
N LEU A 22 -15.27 8.13 26.36
CA LEU A 22 -15.50 8.23 24.92
C LEU A 22 -14.40 9.03 24.21
N LEU A 23 -14.03 10.19 24.75
CA LEU A 23 -12.96 11.02 24.20
C LEU A 23 -11.61 10.31 24.28
N SER A 24 -11.30 9.65 25.39
CA SER A 24 -10.04 8.90 25.55
C SER A 24 -9.95 7.73 24.57
N PHE A 25 -11.05 7.00 24.38
CA PHE A 25 -11.13 5.88 23.43
C PHE A 25 -10.87 6.32 21.98
N ILE A 26 -11.34 7.51 21.60
CA ILE A 26 -11.13 8.05 20.25
C ILE A 26 -9.74 8.68 20.13
N LEU A 27 -9.31 9.49 21.10
CA LEU A 27 -8.09 10.29 21.02
C LEU A 27 -6.83 9.43 21.14
N LEU A 28 -6.82 8.40 21.99
CA LEU A 28 -5.63 7.58 22.24
C LEU A 28 -5.13 6.80 21.00
N PRO A 29 -5.96 6.06 20.23
CA PRO A 29 -5.49 5.44 18.99
C PRO A 29 -5.13 6.49 17.93
N LEU A 30 -5.84 7.62 17.87
CA LEU A 30 -5.53 8.71 16.93
C LEU A 30 -4.19 9.38 17.25
N THR A 31 -3.84 9.58 18.52
CA THR A 31 -2.54 10.14 18.92
C THR A 31 -1.42 9.16 18.62
N ILE A 32 -1.59 7.87 18.92
CA ILE A 32 -0.59 6.83 18.60
C ILE A 32 -0.34 6.80 17.09
N LYS A 33 -1.40 6.79 16.27
CA LYS A 33 -1.30 6.82 14.81
C LYS A 33 -0.62 8.10 14.31
N TYR A 34 -0.97 9.26 14.87
CA TYR A 34 -0.40 10.55 14.49
C TYR A 34 1.09 10.64 14.86
N ILE A 35 1.45 10.23 16.09
CA ILE A 35 2.83 10.14 16.57
C ILE A 35 3.64 9.19 15.69
N SER A 36 3.15 7.96 15.48
CA SER A 36 3.80 6.98 14.60
C SER A 36 4.04 7.56 13.21
N ARG A 37 3.07 8.26 12.61
CA ARG A 37 3.24 8.95 11.32
C ARG A 37 4.31 10.03 11.32
N VAL A 38 4.43 10.80 12.41
CA VAL A 38 5.44 11.87 12.52
C VAL A 38 6.84 11.27 12.69
N PHE A 39 6.97 10.17 13.44
CA PHE A 39 8.25 9.51 13.70
C PHE A 39 8.72 8.56 12.58
N THR A 40 7.81 8.00 11.78
CA THR A 40 8.12 7.11 10.62
C THR A 40 8.63 7.86 9.38
N ASN A 41 9.01 9.14 9.50
CA ASN A 41 9.49 9.91 8.36
C ASN A 41 10.85 9.39 7.91
N THR A 42 10.86 8.61 6.83
CA THR A 42 12.07 8.08 6.21
C THR A 42 12.89 9.23 5.63
N ASN A 43 14.12 9.39 6.13
CA ASN A 43 15.07 10.33 5.53
C ASN A 43 15.70 9.64 4.31
N PRO A 44 15.52 10.16 3.07
CA PRO A 44 16.03 9.52 1.86
C PRO A 44 17.53 9.25 1.89
N THR A 45 18.30 10.16 2.50
CA THR A 45 19.74 10.05 2.65
C THR A 45 20.17 8.88 3.54
N LYS A 46 19.48 8.65 4.66
CA LYS A 46 19.76 7.52 5.54
C LYS A 46 19.43 6.19 4.88
N GLU A 47 18.36 6.16 4.08
CA GLU A 47 17.98 4.96 3.33
C GLU A 47 19.02 4.64 2.26
N ASN A 48 19.48 5.63 1.47
CA ASN A 48 20.55 5.43 0.51
C ASN A 48 21.87 4.98 1.16
N GLN A 49 22.20 5.45 2.37
CA GLN A 49 23.38 4.99 3.11
C GLN A 49 23.32 3.50 3.49
N SER A 50 22.11 2.95 3.67
CA SER A 50 21.93 1.53 4.01
C SER A 50 21.99 0.60 2.80
N ILE A 51 21.86 1.13 1.58
CA ILE A 51 21.80 0.35 0.34
C ILE A 51 23.19 0.36 -0.33
N VAL A 52 23.74 -0.83 -0.49
CA VAL A 52 25.01 -1.10 -1.18
C VAL A 52 24.91 -0.64 -2.65
N GLY A 53 25.96 0.01 -3.18
CA GLY A 53 25.96 0.55 -4.54
C GLY A 53 25.10 1.80 -4.78
N ALA A 54 24.46 2.38 -3.75
CA ALA A 54 23.69 3.62 -3.89
C ALA A 54 24.59 4.87 -3.98
N ILE A 55 24.18 5.84 -4.79
CA ILE A 55 24.85 7.14 -4.88
C ILE A 55 24.59 7.94 -3.60
N GLN A 56 25.68 8.32 -2.92
CA GLN A 56 25.63 9.04 -1.63
C GLN A 56 25.61 10.57 -1.79
N GLU A 57 25.99 11.08 -2.97
CA GLU A 57 25.98 12.52 -3.27
C GLU A 57 24.55 13.06 -3.32
N ASN A 58 24.32 14.24 -2.76
CA ASN A 58 23.02 14.90 -2.72
C ASN A 58 23.17 16.43 -2.92
N SER A 59 22.04 17.15 -2.86
CA SER A 59 22.03 18.61 -3.02
C SER A 59 22.90 19.33 -1.96
N GLU A 60 22.97 18.81 -0.74
CA GLU A 60 23.74 19.39 0.38
C GLU A 60 25.25 19.16 0.24
N THR A 61 25.68 17.95 -0.15
CA THR A 61 27.09 17.61 -0.34
C THR A 61 27.68 18.37 -1.53
N LEU A 62 26.90 18.54 -2.59
CA LEU A 62 27.28 19.29 -3.78
C LEU A 62 27.15 20.81 -3.61
N LYS A 63 26.45 21.29 -2.57
CA LYS A 63 26.14 22.71 -2.31
C LYS A 63 25.60 23.42 -3.56
N VAL A 64 24.52 22.88 -4.11
CA VAL A 64 23.89 23.45 -5.32
C VAL A 64 23.43 24.90 -5.09
N PRO A 65 23.45 25.78 -6.11
CA PRO A 65 23.10 27.20 -5.93
C PRO A 65 21.67 27.44 -5.41
N ASN A 66 20.72 26.57 -5.76
CA ASN A 66 19.31 26.65 -5.35
C ASN A 66 18.98 25.88 -4.05
N LEU A 67 19.99 25.55 -3.23
CA LEU A 67 19.82 24.77 -2.01
C LEU A 67 18.82 25.39 -1.02
N SER A 68 18.84 26.72 -0.84
CA SER A 68 17.96 27.42 0.11
C SER A 68 16.49 27.17 -0.22
N GLU A 69 16.15 27.24 -1.52
CA GLU A 69 14.76 27.11 -1.97
C GLU A 69 14.30 25.67 -2.05
N ILE A 70 15.19 24.73 -2.35
CA ILE A 70 14.89 23.30 -2.20
C ILE A 70 14.58 22.98 -0.73
N LYS A 71 15.38 23.50 0.22
CA LYS A 71 15.14 23.30 1.65
C LYS A 71 13.86 24.00 2.12
N SER A 72 13.57 25.20 1.62
CA SER A 72 12.33 25.92 1.94
C SER A 72 11.10 25.16 1.43
N PHE A 73 11.17 24.55 0.23
CA PHE A 73 10.16 23.65 -0.31
C PHE A 73 9.96 22.39 0.55
N GLN A 74 11.05 21.67 0.85
CA GLN A 74 11.00 20.42 1.61
C GLN A 74 10.51 20.64 3.05
N SER A 75 10.94 21.72 3.70
CA SER A 75 10.46 22.08 5.04
C SER A 75 8.98 22.42 5.05
N LYS A 76 8.46 23.13 4.05
CA LYS A 76 7.01 23.39 3.89
C LYS A 76 6.23 22.07 3.75
N GLN A 77 6.74 21.11 2.97
CA GLN A 77 6.12 19.79 2.80
C GLN A 77 6.17 18.93 4.07
N LYS A 78 7.26 18.99 4.85
CA LYS A 78 7.36 18.32 6.15
C LYS A 78 6.43 18.98 7.19
N SER A 79 6.41 20.30 7.21
CA SER A 79 5.55 21.09 8.10
C SER A 79 4.07 20.82 7.84
N SER A 80 3.63 20.74 6.58
CA SER A 80 2.22 20.44 6.27
C SER A 80 1.80 19.01 6.62
N LYS A 81 2.74 18.05 6.64
CA LYS A 81 2.48 16.68 7.13
C LYS A 81 2.25 16.66 8.64
N ILE A 82 3.00 17.48 9.39
CA ILE A 82 2.91 17.60 10.85
C ILE A 82 1.73 18.53 11.21
N PHE A 83 1.80 19.81 10.89
CA PHE A 83 0.76 20.81 11.15
C PHE A 83 -0.43 20.65 10.19
N ASN A 84 -1.24 19.63 10.44
CA ASN A 84 -2.46 19.34 9.72
C ASN A 84 -3.70 19.55 10.61
N LYS A 85 -4.90 19.45 10.02
CA LYS A 85 -6.16 19.59 10.76
C LYS A 85 -6.33 18.55 11.88
N THR A 86 -5.70 17.38 11.74
CA THR A 86 -5.76 16.33 12.77
C THR A 86 -4.98 16.72 14.03
N LEU A 87 -3.87 17.45 13.92
CA LEU A 87 -3.16 18.01 15.07
C LEU A 87 -4.05 18.98 15.85
N ILE A 88 -4.74 19.88 15.14
CA ILE A 88 -5.66 20.84 15.76
C ILE A 88 -6.80 20.10 16.48
N PHE A 89 -7.38 19.09 15.84
CA PHE A 89 -8.41 18.24 16.44
C PHE A 89 -7.92 17.53 17.70
N LEU A 90 -6.70 16.97 17.67
CA LEU A 90 -6.09 16.33 18.84
C LEU A 90 -5.84 17.32 19.98
N LEU A 91 -5.32 18.52 19.69
CA LEU A 91 -5.10 19.55 20.70
C LEU A 91 -6.40 19.99 21.37
N ILE A 92 -7.45 20.20 20.59
CA ILE A 92 -8.79 20.53 21.10
C ILE A 92 -9.33 19.36 21.94
N GLY A 93 -9.24 18.14 21.43
CA GLY A 93 -9.70 16.94 22.13
C GLY A 93 -9.03 16.75 23.49
N TRP A 94 -7.70 16.85 23.56
CA TRP A 94 -6.97 16.77 24.82
C TRP A 94 -7.26 17.94 25.74
N SER A 95 -7.47 19.15 25.21
CA SER A 95 -7.90 20.29 26.02
C SER A 95 -9.26 20.04 26.68
N ILE A 96 -10.19 19.40 25.96
CA ILE A 96 -11.50 19.01 26.51
C ILE A 96 -11.33 17.92 27.57
N VAL A 97 -10.51 16.89 27.32
CA VAL A 97 -10.21 15.84 28.31
C VAL A 97 -9.62 16.45 29.59
N ILE A 98 -8.67 17.37 29.46
CA ILE A 98 -8.08 18.08 30.63
C ILE A 98 -9.13 18.90 31.36
N TYR A 99 -10.02 19.57 30.63
CA TYR A 99 -11.11 20.35 31.23
C TYR A 99 -12.08 19.46 32.01
N VAL A 100 -12.56 18.37 31.39
CA VAL A 100 -13.48 17.41 32.03
C VAL A 100 -12.81 16.70 33.20
N ALA A 101 -11.53 16.32 33.08
CA ALA A 101 -10.79 15.72 34.18
C ALA A 101 -10.67 16.70 35.37
N LYS A 102 -10.38 17.99 35.10
CA LYS A 102 -10.38 19.03 36.14
C LYS A 102 -11.75 19.20 36.79
N TYR A 103 -12.82 19.15 35.99
CA TYR A 103 -14.20 19.21 36.47
C TYR A 103 -14.48 18.05 37.43
N VAL A 104 -14.19 16.80 37.02
CA VAL A 104 -14.34 15.60 37.87
C VAL A 104 -13.54 15.72 39.18
N THR A 105 -12.29 16.18 39.14
CA THR A 105 -11.48 16.30 40.36
C THR A 105 -11.99 17.34 41.36
N LYS A 106 -12.83 18.29 40.93
CA LYS A 106 -13.42 19.30 41.82
C LYS A 106 -14.70 18.81 42.49
N GLU A 107 -15.45 17.95 41.82
CA GLU A 107 -16.75 17.44 42.28
C GLU A 107 -16.66 16.04 42.91
N ALA A 108 -15.47 15.43 42.94
CA ALA A 108 -15.22 14.15 43.59
C ALA A 108 -15.25 14.24 45.14
N ASP A 109 -16.39 14.65 45.70
CA ASP A 109 -16.84 14.09 46.98
C ASP A 109 -17.37 12.69 46.63
N LEU A 110 -16.46 11.71 46.68
CA LEU A 110 -16.78 10.30 46.50
C LEU A 110 -18.03 9.99 47.32
N THR A 111 -19.11 9.56 46.66
CA THR A 111 -20.20 8.83 47.30
C THR A 111 -19.60 7.57 47.88
N VAL A 112 -19.11 7.69 49.12
CA VAL A 112 -18.47 6.62 49.87
C VAL A 112 -19.46 5.47 49.91
N LEU A 113 -19.05 4.35 49.30
CA LEU A 113 -19.63 3.03 49.51
C LEU A 113 -20.05 2.93 50.98
N PHE A 114 -21.36 2.78 51.27
CA PHE A 114 -21.91 3.03 52.61
C PHE A 114 -21.14 2.23 53.67
N ASP A 115 -20.20 2.87 54.35
CA ASP A 115 -19.40 2.23 55.39
C ASP A 115 -19.78 2.85 56.74
N PRO A 116 -20.58 2.14 57.54
CA PRO A 116 -21.10 2.68 58.78
C PRO A 116 -20.01 3.00 59.81
N TYR A 117 -18.84 2.36 59.74
CA TYR A 117 -17.72 2.63 60.64
C TYR A 117 -17.04 3.96 60.30
N THR A 118 -16.81 4.24 59.01
CA THR A 118 -16.27 5.52 58.56
C THR A 118 -17.24 6.69 58.77
N ILE A 119 -18.55 6.46 58.59
CA ILE A 119 -19.58 7.49 58.77
C ILE A 119 -19.69 7.92 60.25
N LEU A 120 -19.53 6.97 61.18
CA LEU A 120 -19.55 7.22 62.62
C LEU A 120 -18.19 7.59 63.20
N ASP A 121 -17.13 7.57 62.39
CA ASP A 121 -15.74 7.82 62.79
C ASP A 121 -15.30 6.90 63.96
N VAL A 122 -15.53 5.60 63.80
CA VAL A 122 -15.22 4.55 64.78
C VAL A 122 -14.43 3.40 64.15
N SER A 123 -13.61 2.72 64.96
CA SER A 123 -12.89 1.52 64.51
C SER A 123 -13.86 0.38 64.20
N PHE A 124 -13.48 -0.52 63.28
CA PHE A 124 -14.20 -1.77 63.01
C PHE A 124 -14.36 -2.67 64.25
N THR A 125 -13.47 -2.52 65.24
CA THR A 125 -13.50 -3.23 66.54
C THR A 125 -14.23 -2.46 67.65
N ALA A 126 -14.85 -1.32 67.34
CA ALA A 126 -15.45 -0.46 68.36
C ALA A 126 -16.56 -1.20 69.12
N THR A 127 -16.57 -1.02 70.44
CA THR A 127 -17.63 -1.58 71.30
C THR A 127 -18.93 -0.80 71.12
N GLU A 128 -20.09 -1.42 71.39
CA GLU A 128 -21.38 -0.72 71.29
C GLU A 128 -21.45 0.57 72.11
N ARG A 129 -20.71 0.62 73.24
CA ARG A 129 -20.64 1.80 74.09
C ARG A 129 -19.92 2.96 73.40
N GLU A 130 -18.88 2.67 72.63
CA GLU A 130 -18.12 3.65 71.84
C GLU A 130 -18.94 4.13 70.63
N ILE A 131 -19.61 3.21 69.94
CA ILE A 131 -20.53 3.52 68.82
C ILE A 131 -21.64 4.46 69.28
N LYS A 132 -22.29 4.17 70.41
CA LYS A 132 -23.33 5.04 71.02
C LYS A 132 -22.79 6.41 71.42
N SER A 133 -21.56 6.47 71.93
CA SER A 133 -20.92 7.72 72.34
C SER A 133 -20.61 8.62 71.13
N HIS A 134 -20.00 8.06 70.08
CA HIS A 134 -19.68 8.75 68.84
C HIS A 134 -20.93 9.20 68.09
N TYR A 135 -21.93 8.32 67.98
CA TYR A 135 -23.24 8.67 67.42
C TYR A 135 -23.84 9.87 68.15
N ARG A 136 -23.93 9.84 69.48
CA ARG A 136 -24.49 10.97 70.25
C ARG A 136 -23.73 12.28 70.01
N LYS A 137 -22.41 12.24 69.89
CA LYS A 137 -21.56 13.41 69.63
C LYS A 137 -21.81 13.98 68.23
N LEU A 138 -21.88 13.13 67.21
CA LEU A 138 -22.10 13.53 65.82
C LEU A 138 -23.56 13.91 65.56
N SER A 139 -24.54 13.20 66.12
CA SER A 139 -25.95 13.56 66.06
C SER A 139 -26.20 14.95 66.62
N LEU A 140 -25.55 15.33 67.72
CA LEU A 140 -25.66 16.69 68.27
C LEU A 140 -25.13 17.77 67.31
N LYS A 141 -24.13 17.44 66.49
CA LYS A 141 -23.49 18.35 65.53
C LYS A 141 -24.34 18.53 64.26
N TYR A 142 -24.96 17.46 63.78
CA TYR A 142 -25.74 17.43 62.53
C TYR A 142 -27.26 17.46 62.76
N HIS A 143 -27.75 17.62 64.01
CA HIS A 143 -29.18 17.65 64.30
C HIS A 143 -29.84 18.86 63.62
N PRO A 144 -30.98 18.70 62.91
CA PRO A 144 -31.61 19.77 62.15
C PRO A 144 -31.99 20.99 63.01
N ASP A 145 -32.29 20.77 64.30
CA ASP A 145 -32.64 21.81 65.28
C ASP A 145 -31.43 22.57 65.86
N LYS A 146 -30.21 22.06 65.71
CA LYS A 146 -28.98 22.65 66.28
C LYS A 146 -28.05 23.27 65.24
N LEU A 147 -28.50 23.35 63.99
CA LEU A 147 -27.76 24.01 62.93
C LEU A 147 -27.81 25.54 63.10
N PRO A 148 -26.70 26.26 62.87
CA PRO A 148 -26.71 27.72 62.89
C PRO A 148 -27.70 28.29 61.85
N LYS A 149 -28.38 29.39 62.17
CA LYS A 149 -29.41 29.99 61.30
C LYS A 149 -28.85 30.71 60.06
N ASP A 150 -27.53 30.83 59.98
CA ASP A 150 -26.81 31.56 58.92
C ASP A 150 -26.28 30.65 57.79
N LEU A 151 -26.63 29.35 57.78
CA LEU A 151 -26.22 28.43 56.71
C LEU A 151 -27.08 28.61 55.45
N THR A 152 -26.44 28.42 54.30
CA THR A 152 -27.14 28.33 53.00
C THR A 152 -28.02 27.08 52.95
N GLU A 153 -29.13 27.13 52.20
CA GLU A 153 -30.06 25.99 52.02
C GLU A 153 -29.33 24.69 51.60
N GLU A 154 -28.32 24.81 50.74
CA GLU A 154 -27.47 23.69 50.31
C GLU A 154 -26.71 23.05 51.49
N GLN A 155 -26.11 23.86 52.37
CA GLN A 155 -25.35 23.36 53.50
C GLN A 155 -26.27 22.76 54.58
N ARG A 156 -27.50 23.28 54.69
CA ARG A 156 -28.53 22.71 55.57
C ARG A 156 -29.00 21.35 55.05
N SER A 157 -29.25 21.23 53.75
CA SER A 157 -29.59 19.96 53.10
C SER A 157 -28.48 18.93 53.25
N GLN A 158 -27.21 19.32 53.06
CA GLN A 158 -26.06 18.45 53.29
C GLN A 158 -25.95 17.97 54.73
N ALA A 159 -26.22 18.85 55.71
CA ALA A 159 -26.21 18.48 57.13
C ALA A 159 -27.36 17.52 57.49
N GLU A 160 -28.54 17.72 56.90
CA GLU A 160 -29.69 16.82 57.06
C GLU A 160 -29.43 15.45 56.41
N GLN A 161 -28.86 15.42 55.21
CA GLN A 161 -28.44 14.17 54.56
C GLN A 161 -27.35 13.45 55.37
N ALA A 162 -26.38 14.18 55.91
CA ALA A 162 -25.36 13.62 56.79
C ALA A 162 -25.97 13.04 58.07
N TYR A 163 -26.98 13.70 58.65
CA TYR A 163 -27.71 13.19 59.82
C TYR A 163 -28.50 11.91 59.51
N ILE A 164 -29.16 11.85 58.34
CA ILE A 164 -29.85 10.63 57.88
C ILE A 164 -28.84 9.49 57.71
N ARG A 165 -27.72 9.72 57.01
CA ARG A 165 -26.64 8.74 56.82
C ARG A 165 -26.07 8.27 58.16
N LEU A 166 -25.84 9.18 59.11
CA LEU A 166 -25.37 8.88 60.46
C LEU A 166 -26.36 7.99 61.22
N THR A 167 -27.65 8.29 61.11
CA THR A 167 -28.72 7.51 61.73
C THR A 167 -28.81 6.11 61.13
N SER A 168 -28.71 6.01 59.80
CA SER A 168 -28.66 4.73 59.10
C SER A 168 -27.40 3.93 59.47
N ALA A 169 -26.24 4.59 59.62
CA ALA A 169 -24.99 3.94 60.02
C ALA A 169 -25.06 3.39 61.44
N TYR A 170 -25.63 4.15 62.38
CA TYR A 170 -25.87 3.67 63.74
C TYR A 170 -26.80 2.47 63.75
N LYS A 171 -27.92 2.53 63.01
CA LYS A 171 -28.84 1.39 62.86
C LYS A 171 -28.16 0.18 62.25
N ALA A 172 -27.31 0.34 61.24
CA ALA A 172 -26.58 -0.76 60.61
C ALA A 172 -25.64 -1.51 61.58
N LEU A 173 -25.11 -0.83 62.61
CA LEU A 173 -24.21 -1.43 63.60
C LEU A 173 -24.92 -1.94 64.86
N THR A 174 -26.06 -1.36 65.24
CA THR A 174 -26.74 -1.72 66.50
C THR A 174 -27.93 -2.66 66.37
N ASP A 175 -28.62 -2.66 65.23
CA ASP A 175 -29.82 -3.49 65.04
C ASP A 175 -29.45 -4.75 64.23
N GLU A 176 -29.95 -5.91 64.68
CA GLU A 176 -29.55 -7.22 64.14
C GLU A 176 -30.03 -7.40 62.69
N VAL A 177 -31.23 -6.91 62.38
CA VAL A 177 -31.85 -7.06 61.04
C VAL A 177 -31.16 -6.18 60.00
N THR A 178 -30.94 -4.91 60.32
CA THR A 178 -30.22 -3.96 59.44
C THR A 178 -28.76 -4.33 59.28
N ARG A 179 -28.13 -4.92 60.31
CA ARG A 179 -26.77 -5.46 60.23
C ARG A 179 -26.70 -6.65 59.30
N GLU A 180 -27.65 -7.57 59.37
CA GLU A 180 -27.72 -8.71 58.45
C GLU A 180 -27.96 -8.24 57.00
N ASN A 181 -28.86 -7.27 56.80
CA ASN A 181 -29.08 -6.66 55.48
C ASN A 181 -27.81 -5.98 54.95
N PHE A 182 -27.08 -5.26 55.80
CA PHE A 182 -25.79 -4.67 55.43
C PHE A 182 -24.76 -5.72 55.03
N LEU A 183 -24.67 -6.84 55.77
CA LEU A 183 -23.75 -7.93 55.44
C LEU A 183 -24.12 -8.67 54.15
N ARG A 184 -25.42 -8.81 53.84
CA ARG A 184 -25.91 -9.51 52.65
C ARG A 184 -25.92 -8.63 51.39
N TYR A 185 -26.31 -7.36 51.52
CA TYR A 185 -26.57 -6.45 50.39
C TYR A 185 -25.67 -5.20 50.36
N GLY A 186 -24.81 -5.00 51.36
CA GLY A 186 -23.93 -3.82 51.44
C GLY A 186 -24.62 -2.52 51.87
N HIS A 187 -25.91 -2.56 52.21
CA HIS A 187 -26.70 -1.39 52.66
C HIS A 187 -27.70 -1.81 53.76
N PRO A 188 -27.97 -0.97 54.79
CA PRO A 188 -28.86 -1.32 55.90
C PRO A 188 -30.33 -1.59 55.50
N ASP A 189 -30.76 -1.07 54.34
CA ASP A 189 -32.15 -1.12 53.88
C ASP A 189 -32.48 -2.38 53.04
N GLY A 190 -31.50 -3.23 52.71
CA GLY A 190 -31.70 -4.47 51.95
C GLY A 190 -31.51 -4.35 50.43
N GLU A 191 -32.18 -5.22 49.65
CA GLU A 191 -32.15 -5.22 48.18
C GLU A 191 -32.70 -3.90 47.61
N GLN A 192 -31.87 -3.16 46.87
CA GLN A 192 -32.31 -1.94 46.18
C GLN A 192 -32.80 -2.25 44.76
N PRO A 193 -33.90 -1.61 44.28
CA PRO A 193 -34.37 -1.80 42.93
C PRO A 193 -33.32 -1.32 41.91
N ALA A 194 -33.02 -2.14 40.90
CA ALA A 194 -32.10 -1.77 39.83
C ALA A 194 -32.69 -0.63 38.97
N THR A 195 -32.29 0.61 39.24
CA THR A 195 -32.63 1.77 38.43
C THR A 195 -31.72 1.83 37.19
N HIS A 196 -32.31 1.96 36.00
CA HIS A 196 -31.56 2.08 34.75
C HIS A 196 -31.34 3.56 34.46
N GLY A 197 -30.13 4.06 34.72
CA GLY A 197 -29.74 5.45 34.44
C GLY A 197 -29.04 5.61 33.10
N ILE A 198 -29.23 6.75 32.43
CA ILE A 198 -28.42 7.16 31.27
C ILE A 198 -27.47 8.26 31.71
N ALA A 199 -26.17 8.11 31.43
CA ALA A 199 -25.12 9.09 31.74
C ALA A 199 -25.15 10.34 30.84
N LEU A 200 -26.32 10.74 30.34
CA LEU A 200 -26.54 12.00 29.64
C LEU A 200 -27.11 13.00 30.64
N PRO A 201 -26.66 14.27 30.60
CA PRO A 201 -27.14 15.26 31.54
C PRO A 201 -28.61 15.60 31.28
N GLN A 202 -29.39 15.72 32.34
CA GLN A 202 -30.83 15.96 32.24
C GLN A 202 -31.17 17.24 31.45
N PHE A 203 -30.41 18.33 31.64
CA PHE A 203 -30.67 19.62 30.97
C PHE A 203 -30.65 19.57 29.43
N LEU A 204 -30.00 18.54 28.85
CA LEU A 204 -29.93 18.35 27.40
C LEU A 204 -31.24 17.80 26.82
N VAL A 205 -31.95 16.96 27.61
CA VAL A 205 -33.16 16.25 27.18
C VAL A 205 -34.41 16.89 27.77
N GLU A 206 -34.38 17.24 29.05
CA GLU A 206 -35.48 17.76 29.84
C GLU A 206 -35.13 19.20 30.27
N GLY A 207 -35.84 20.18 29.72
CA GLY A 207 -35.65 21.59 30.07
C GLY A 207 -35.70 22.55 28.88
N LYS A 208 -35.28 23.80 29.12
CA LYS A 208 -35.37 24.91 28.15
C LYS A 208 -34.57 24.66 26.87
N TYR A 209 -33.50 23.87 26.93
CA TYR A 209 -32.60 23.65 25.81
C TYR A 209 -32.98 22.47 24.92
N SER A 210 -33.92 21.62 25.34
CA SER A 210 -34.36 20.45 24.57
C SER A 210 -34.84 20.81 23.16
N SER A 211 -35.70 21.83 23.04
CA SER A 211 -36.15 22.33 21.73
C SER A 211 -35.00 22.86 20.87
N LEU A 212 -34.00 23.51 21.49
CA LEU A 212 -32.82 24.01 20.78
C LEU A 212 -31.97 22.85 20.26
N VAL A 213 -31.77 21.79 21.04
CA VAL A 213 -31.02 20.60 20.63
C VAL A 213 -31.68 19.91 19.44
N VAL A 214 -33.02 19.79 19.45
CA VAL A 214 -33.78 19.23 18.32
C VAL A 214 -33.65 20.09 17.07
N VAL A 215 -33.78 21.42 17.19
CA VAL A 215 -33.57 22.34 16.06
C VAL A 215 -32.13 22.24 15.52
N LEU A 216 -31.13 22.19 16.41
CA LEU A 216 -29.74 22.02 16.03
C LEU A 216 -29.51 20.69 15.31
N TYR A 217 -30.13 19.60 15.78
CA TYR A 217 -30.08 18.29 15.14
C TYR A 217 -30.61 18.34 13.70
N PHE A 218 -31.79 18.95 13.49
CA PHE A 218 -32.33 19.14 12.14
C PHE A 218 -31.48 20.09 11.29
N MET A 219 -30.86 21.10 11.88
CA MET A 219 -29.93 21.99 11.16
C MET A 219 -28.67 21.23 10.71
N VAL A 220 -28.11 20.39 11.59
CA VAL A 220 -26.93 19.57 11.28
C VAL A 220 -27.25 18.57 10.17
N ILE A 221 -28.38 17.87 10.26
CA ILE A 221 -28.74 16.85 9.25
C ILE A 221 -29.30 17.47 7.97
N GLY A 222 -30.09 18.53 8.07
CA GLY A 222 -30.77 19.15 6.93
C GLY A 222 -29.91 20.13 6.14
N ILE A 223 -28.90 20.75 6.76
CA ILE A 223 -28.05 21.77 6.12
C ILE A 223 -26.59 21.34 6.12
N LEU A 224 -26.02 21.10 7.30
CA LEU A 224 -24.58 20.86 7.42
C LEU A 224 -24.16 19.58 6.69
N LEU A 225 -24.90 18.49 6.85
CA LEU A 225 -24.60 17.21 6.21
C LEU A 225 -24.70 17.33 4.67
N PRO A 226 -25.81 17.81 4.07
CA PRO A 226 -25.88 18.04 2.63
C PRO A 226 -24.79 18.97 2.10
N PHE A 227 -24.44 20.03 2.85
CA PHE A 227 -23.36 20.94 2.45
C PHE A 227 -21.98 20.25 2.45
N ILE A 228 -21.65 19.50 3.51
CA ILE A 228 -20.39 18.75 3.61
C ILE A 228 -20.32 17.69 2.52
N VAL A 229 -21.39 16.91 2.35
CA VAL A 229 -21.49 15.86 1.32
C VAL A 229 -21.40 16.46 -0.07
N GLY A 230 -22.11 17.56 -0.34
CA GLY A 230 -22.08 18.26 -1.62
C GLY A 230 -20.68 18.81 -1.96
N LYS A 231 -20.01 19.44 -0.98
CA LYS A 231 -18.64 19.92 -1.15
C LYS A 231 -17.63 18.79 -1.35
N TRP A 232 -17.76 17.71 -0.59
CA TRP A 232 -16.92 16.52 -0.75
C TRP A 232 -17.14 15.88 -2.13
N TRP A 233 -18.38 15.66 -2.53
CA TRP A 233 -18.76 15.09 -3.82
C TRP A 233 -18.24 15.93 -4.98
N SER A 234 -18.38 17.25 -4.91
CA SER A 234 -17.86 18.16 -5.94
C SER A 234 -16.34 18.08 -6.07
N ASN A 235 -15.60 18.00 -4.95
CA ASN A 235 -14.14 17.88 -4.97
C ASN A 235 -13.67 16.50 -5.46
N VAL A 236 -14.40 15.43 -5.13
CA VAL A 236 -14.11 14.08 -5.62
C VAL A 236 -14.41 13.98 -7.12
N LYS A 237 -15.51 14.57 -7.59
CA LYS A 237 -15.89 14.59 -9.00
C LYS A 237 -14.92 15.38 -9.87
N SER A 238 -14.27 16.42 -9.34
CA SER A 238 -13.31 17.23 -10.11
C SER A 238 -11.96 16.54 -10.32
N HIS A 239 -11.70 15.42 -9.62
CA HIS A 239 -10.45 14.67 -9.74
C HIS A 239 -10.70 13.23 -10.23
N THR A 240 -9.78 12.74 -11.04
CA THR A 240 -9.75 11.35 -11.50
C THR A 240 -9.27 10.40 -10.40
N ARG A 241 -9.41 9.08 -10.61
CA ARG A 241 -8.87 8.05 -9.69
C ARG A 241 -7.37 8.20 -9.41
N LYS A 242 -6.61 8.72 -10.38
CA LYS A 242 -5.16 8.96 -10.28
C LYS A 242 -4.81 10.33 -9.68
N GLY A 243 -5.81 11.13 -9.32
CA GLY A 243 -5.66 12.45 -8.71
C GLY A 243 -5.47 13.61 -9.69
N LEU A 244 -5.47 13.35 -11.01
CA LEU A 244 -5.43 14.40 -12.04
C LEU A 244 -6.78 15.11 -12.10
N HIS A 245 -6.80 16.41 -12.34
CA HIS A 245 -8.04 17.16 -12.58
C HIS A 245 -8.74 16.65 -13.83
N VAL A 246 -10.07 16.54 -13.79
CA VAL A 246 -10.86 15.98 -14.91
C VAL A 246 -10.68 16.80 -16.18
N ASP A 247 -10.62 18.13 -16.09
CA ASP A 247 -10.39 18.98 -17.26
C ASP A 247 -9.00 18.81 -17.86
N THR A 248 -7.98 18.57 -17.04
CA THR A 248 -6.62 18.27 -17.52
C THR A 248 -6.58 16.93 -18.23
N ALA A 249 -7.21 15.90 -17.66
CA ALA A 249 -7.33 14.59 -18.30
C ALA A 249 -8.08 14.71 -19.65
N ALA A 250 -9.17 15.46 -19.69
CA ALA A 250 -9.94 15.71 -20.90
C ALA A 250 -9.11 16.47 -21.95
N ASN A 251 -8.29 17.44 -21.54
CA ASN A 251 -7.39 18.16 -22.44
C ASN A 251 -6.32 17.23 -23.04
N PHE A 252 -5.71 16.36 -22.23
CA PHE A 252 -4.75 15.37 -22.72
C PHE A 252 -5.38 14.40 -23.72
N VAL A 253 -6.59 13.90 -23.43
CA VAL A 253 -7.36 13.05 -24.34
C VAL A 253 -7.61 13.76 -25.67
N ARG A 254 -8.09 15.02 -25.65
CA ARG A 254 -8.31 15.81 -26.88
C ARG A 254 -7.03 15.96 -27.70
N LYS A 255 -5.91 16.28 -27.06
CA LYS A 255 -4.61 16.43 -27.73
C LYS A 255 -4.09 15.15 -28.38
N PHE A 256 -4.46 13.98 -27.87
CA PHE A 256 -4.12 12.70 -28.49
C PHE A 256 -5.08 12.31 -29.60
N THR A 257 -6.38 12.62 -29.47
CA THR A 257 -7.38 12.37 -30.51
C THR A 257 -7.19 13.27 -31.72
N ASP A 258 -6.94 14.56 -31.52
CA ASP A 258 -6.81 15.57 -32.58
C ASP A 258 -5.38 15.63 -33.14
N ARG A 259 -4.54 14.63 -32.83
CA ARG A 259 -3.13 14.61 -33.20
C ARG A 259 -2.97 14.40 -34.71
N ASP A 260 -2.18 15.27 -35.33
CA ASP A 260 -1.66 15.05 -36.67
C ASP A 260 -0.58 13.94 -36.65
N PRO A 261 -0.80 12.77 -37.29
CA PRO A 261 0.17 11.69 -37.31
C PRO A 261 1.48 12.05 -38.04
N ALA A 262 1.49 13.11 -38.86
CA ALA A 262 2.70 13.55 -39.55
C ALA A 262 3.66 14.33 -38.64
N LYS A 263 3.18 14.87 -37.51
CA LYS A 263 4.01 15.66 -36.59
C LYS A 263 4.68 14.74 -35.57
N VAL A 264 6.01 14.76 -35.57
CA VAL A 264 6.81 14.05 -34.56
C VAL A 264 6.56 14.67 -33.19
N ILE A 265 6.16 13.84 -32.23
CA ILE A 265 6.04 14.26 -30.84
C ILE A 265 7.45 14.35 -30.25
N THR A 266 7.81 15.56 -29.83
CA THR A 266 9.06 15.81 -29.12
C THR A 266 8.77 16.10 -27.64
N PRO A 267 9.76 15.93 -26.76
CA PRO A 267 9.64 16.34 -25.36
C PRO A 267 9.17 17.79 -25.18
N ASP A 268 9.53 18.69 -26.09
CA ASP A 268 9.13 20.11 -26.03
C ASP A 268 7.62 20.28 -26.28
N VAL A 269 7.02 19.50 -27.18
CA VAL A 269 5.57 19.47 -27.41
C VAL A 269 4.85 18.90 -26.18
N ILE A 270 5.40 17.86 -25.56
CA ILE A 270 4.84 17.31 -24.32
C ILE A 270 4.92 18.32 -23.17
N LEU A 271 6.00 19.10 -23.09
CA LEU A 271 6.12 20.16 -22.09
C LEU A 271 5.02 21.21 -22.28
N ASP A 272 4.75 21.63 -23.51
CA ASP A 272 3.61 22.53 -23.80
C ASP A 272 2.28 21.89 -23.35
N TYR A 273 2.13 20.58 -23.55
CA TYR A 273 0.91 19.90 -23.14
C TYR A 273 0.68 19.95 -21.64
N VAL A 274 1.73 19.68 -20.87
CA VAL A 274 1.72 19.66 -19.40
C VAL A 274 1.58 21.07 -18.79
N LEU A 275 2.16 22.09 -19.42
CA LEU A 275 2.05 23.47 -18.93
C LEU A 275 0.64 24.06 -19.11
N GLU A 276 -0.13 23.57 -20.09
CA GLU A 276 -1.53 23.96 -20.31
C GLU A 276 -2.53 23.26 -19.37
N SER A 277 -2.06 22.46 -18.41
CA SER A 277 -2.90 21.76 -17.43
C SER A 277 -3.59 22.71 -16.44
N GLU A 278 -4.79 22.35 -16.01
CA GLU A 278 -5.61 23.14 -15.08
C GLU A 278 -4.95 23.27 -13.70
N GLU A 279 -4.20 22.26 -13.25
CA GLU A 279 -3.45 22.31 -11.99
C GLU A 279 -2.38 23.41 -12.00
N ILE A 280 -1.69 23.58 -13.13
CA ILE A 280 -0.70 24.65 -13.30
C ILE A 280 -1.39 26.01 -13.30
N ARG A 281 -2.56 26.12 -13.96
CA ARG A 281 -3.37 27.34 -13.97
C ARG A 281 -3.86 27.72 -12.57
N GLN A 282 -4.26 26.75 -11.76
CA GLN A 282 -4.71 26.97 -10.38
C GLN A 282 -3.57 27.36 -9.44
N GLU A 283 -2.38 26.76 -9.58
CA GLU A 283 -1.21 27.07 -8.77
C GLU A 283 -0.55 28.41 -9.18
N PHE A 284 -0.61 28.78 -10.47
CA PHE A 284 0.02 29.96 -11.04
C PHE A 284 -0.97 30.82 -11.85
N PRO A 285 -2.00 31.44 -11.23
CA PRO A 285 -3.08 32.13 -11.95
C PRO A 285 -2.65 33.37 -12.73
N ASN A 286 -1.52 33.99 -12.36
CA ASN A 286 -1.03 35.24 -12.95
C ASN A 286 0.15 35.03 -13.92
N ALA A 287 0.58 33.79 -14.17
CA ALA A 287 1.73 33.51 -15.03
C ALA A 287 1.26 33.18 -16.45
N SER A 288 1.94 33.73 -17.45
CA SER A 288 1.66 33.35 -18.85
C SER A 288 2.33 32.01 -19.21
N HIS A 289 1.78 31.29 -20.19
CA HIS A 289 2.36 30.03 -20.68
C HIS A 289 3.82 30.19 -21.12
N ALA A 290 4.13 31.28 -21.81
CA ALA A 290 5.48 31.59 -22.26
C ALA A 290 6.46 31.82 -21.08
N GLU A 291 6.02 32.51 -20.03
CA GLU A 291 6.81 32.70 -18.81
C GLU A 291 7.08 31.37 -18.09
N LEU A 292 6.07 30.51 -17.97
CA LEU A 292 6.23 29.19 -17.35
C LEU A 292 7.19 28.30 -18.15
N LYS A 293 7.08 28.31 -19.48
CA LYS A 293 7.98 27.59 -20.38
C LYS A 293 9.42 28.09 -20.25
N ASP A 294 9.62 29.40 -20.19
CA ASP A 294 10.94 30.02 -19.97
C ASP A 294 11.55 29.63 -18.61
N LEU A 295 10.75 29.61 -17.53
CA LEU A 295 11.19 29.14 -16.22
C LEU A 295 11.70 27.69 -16.26
N VAL A 296 10.99 26.80 -16.96
CA VAL A 296 11.41 25.41 -17.14
C VAL A 296 12.71 25.33 -17.94
N TYR A 297 12.85 26.07 -19.04
CA TYR A 297 14.10 26.05 -19.81
C TYR A 297 15.28 26.63 -19.04
N ARG A 298 15.10 27.69 -18.25
CA ARG A 298 16.13 28.19 -17.34
C ARG A 298 16.59 27.12 -16.36
N TYR A 299 15.65 26.36 -15.79
CA TYR A 299 15.97 25.22 -14.94
C TYR A 299 16.75 24.12 -15.68
N LEU A 300 16.29 23.70 -16.87
CA LEU A 300 16.96 22.66 -17.68
C LEU A 300 18.35 23.08 -18.16
N ASN A 301 18.61 24.39 -18.25
CA ASN A 301 19.90 24.99 -18.56
C ASN A 301 20.78 25.26 -17.33
N ARG A 302 20.31 24.91 -16.12
CA ARG A 302 20.97 25.19 -14.84
C ARG A 302 21.26 26.68 -14.62
N GLN A 303 20.36 27.53 -15.11
CA GLN A 303 20.38 28.97 -14.88
C GLN A 303 19.56 29.29 -13.62
N PHE A 304 20.25 29.77 -12.58
CA PHE A 304 19.65 30.10 -11.29
C PHE A 304 19.43 31.61 -11.18
N ASP A 305 18.28 32.00 -10.66
CA ASP A 305 17.88 33.40 -10.57
C ASP A 305 18.33 34.00 -9.24
N SER A 306 18.84 35.23 -9.26
CA SER A 306 19.24 35.94 -8.04
C SER A 306 18.04 36.37 -7.18
N ASP A 307 16.85 36.51 -7.78
CA ASP A 307 15.62 36.82 -7.04
C ASP A 307 15.02 35.55 -6.41
N PRO A 308 14.99 35.44 -5.08
CA PRO A 308 14.46 34.26 -4.39
C PRO A 308 12.99 33.96 -4.72
N LYS A 309 12.19 34.98 -5.06
CA LYS A 309 10.77 34.77 -5.39
C LYS A 309 10.59 34.04 -6.71
N VAL A 310 11.42 34.37 -7.71
CA VAL A 310 11.39 33.72 -9.03
C VAL A 310 11.94 32.32 -8.93
N GLU A 311 13.05 32.12 -8.21
CA GLU A 311 13.64 30.80 -7.98
C GLU A 311 12.65 29.89 -7.24
N LYS A 312 11.96 30.40 -6.22
CA LYS A 312 10.93 29.64 -5.50
C LYS A 312 9.77 29.22 -6.40
N LYS A 313 9.26 30.13 -7.25
CA LYS A 313 8.23 29.80 -8.24
C LYS A 313 8.71 28.70 -9.21
N LYS A 314 9.96 28.77 -9.66
CA LYS A 314 10.59 27.77 -10.52
C LYS A 314 10.65 26.40 -9.83
N VAL A 315 11.09 26.37 -8.57
CA VAL A 315 11.14 25.13 -7.76
C VAL A 315 9.74 24.54 -7.54
N ASP A 316 8.76 25.36 -7.19
CA ASP A 316 7.36 24.94 -7.01
C ASP A 316 6.79 24.34 -8.32
N LEU A 317 7.04 24.99 -9.47
CA LEU A 317 6.63 24.51 -10.80
C LEU A 317 7.28 23.18 -11.14
N ILE A 318 8.60 23.08 -11.03
CA ILE A 318 9.37 21.86 -11.34
C ILE A 318 8.92 20.68 -10.47
N ALA A 319 8.61 20.93 -9.19
CA ALA A 319 8.11 19.91 -8.27
C ALA A 319 6.74 19.34 -8.70
N ARG A 320 5.93 20.09 -9.46
CA ARG A 320 4.60 19.69 -9.91
C ARG A 320 4.62 18.88 -11.20
N LEU A 321 5.57 19.14 -12.11
CA LEU A 321 5.59 18.54 -13.45
C LEU A 321 5.58 16.99 -13.47
N PRO A 322 6.37 16.26 -12.65
CA PRO A 322 6.40 14.79 -12.72
C PRO A 322 5.05 14.13 -12.45
N PHE A 323 4.21 14.73 -11.60
CA PHE A 323 2.87 14.25 -11.32
C PHE A 323 1.98 14.30 -12.59
N LEU A 324 2.00 15.43 -13.29
CA LEU A 324 1.23 15.63 -14.52
C LEU A 324 1.76 14.76 -15.67
N ILE A 325 3.08 14.63 -15.79
CA ILE A 325 3.77 13.77 -16.76
C ILE A 325 3.37 12.30 -16.58
N ASN A 326 3.36 11.79 -15.35
CA ASN A 326 2.90 10.43 -15.08
C ASN A 326 1.42 10.24 -15.46
N GLY A 327 0.57 11.24 -15.17
CA GLY A 327 -0.84 11.22 -15.60
C GLY A 327 -0.99 11.19 -17.13
N LEU A 328 -0.13 11.91 -17.86
CA LEU A 328 -0.09 11.91 -19.32
C LEU A 328 0.38 10.55 -19.88
N ILE A 329 1.39 9.92 -19.25
CA ILE A 329 1.83 8.56 -19.60
C ILE A 329 0.69 7.55 -19.44
N ASP A 330 -0.01 7.58 -18.30
CA ASP A 330 -1.13 6.68 -18.01
C ASP A 330 -2.23 6.79 -19.09
N ILE A 331 -2.53 8.00 -19.56
CA ILE A 331 -3.48 8.22 -20.67
C ILE A 331 -2.89 7.73 -21.99
N ALA A 332 -1.62 8.03 -22.28
CA ALA A 332 -0.97 7.62 -23.53
C ALA A 332 -0.86 6.10 -23.70
N ILE A 333 -0.75 5.35 -22.59
CA ILE A 333 -0.79 3.87 -22.57
C ILE A 333 -2.14 3.37 -23.10
N VAL A 334 -3.26 3.96 -22.65
CA VAL A 334 -4.61 3.60 -23.11
C VAL A 334 -4.78 3.85 -24.61
N PHE A 335 -4.19 4.93 -25.14
CA PHE A 335 -4.16 5.20 -26.59
C PHE A 335 -3.16 4.33 -27.38
N ARG A 336 -2.37 3.49 -26.69
CA ARG A 336 -1.34 2.60 -27.26
C ARG A 336 -0.25 3.35 -28.05
N LEU A 337 0.05 4.60 -27.67
CA LEU A 337 0.99 5.50 -28.37
C LEU A 337 2.39 5.47 -27.75
N HIS A 338 3.21 4.49 -28.12
CA HIS A 338 4.55 4.31 -27.55
C HIS A 338 5.50 5.49 -27.80
N GLU A 339 5.45 6.15 -28.97
CA GLU A 339 6.30 7.31 -29.28
C GLU A 339 6.06 8.48 -28.31
N THR A 340 4.79 8.77 -28.01
CA THR A 340 4.39 9.78 -27.03
C THR A 340 4.93 9.44 -25.66
N ILE A 341 4.82 8.18 -25.26
CA ILE A 341 5.28 7.70 -23.95
C ILE A 341 6.80 7.87 -23.84
N PHE A 342 7.56 7.51 -24.88
CA PHE A 342 9.01 7.65 -24.86
C PHE A 342 9.45 9.10 -24.79
N ALA A 343 8.84 9.99 -25.57
CA ALA A 343 9.11 11.43 -25.48
C ALA A 343 8.75 12.00 -24.10
N THR A 344 7.69 11.49 -23.47
CA THR A 344 7.24 11.90 -22.14
C THR A 344 8.17 11.41 -21.02
N GLU A 345 8.62 10.16 -21.08
CA GLU A 345 9.62 9.61 -20.16
C GLU A 345 10.97 10.33 -20.31
N ASP A 346 11.38 10.68 -21.53
CA ASP A 346 12.60 11.44 -21.75
C ASP A 346 12.49 12.89 -21.21
N LEU A 347 11.31 13.54 -21.32
CA LEU A 347 11.03 14.81 -20.65
C LEU A 347 11.12 14.68 -19.12
N LYS A 348 10.58 13.59 -18.56
CA LYS A 348 10.61 13.31 -17.12
C LYS A 348 12.05 13.21 -16.60
N LYS A 349 12.90 12.41 -17.25
CA LYS A 349 14.33 12.30 -16.93
C LYS A 349 15.02 13.65 -16.99
N SER A 350 14.69 14.46 -17.99
CA SER A 350 15.25 15.81 -18.21
C SER A 350 14.95 16.75 -17.06
N ILE A 351 13.71 16.72 -16.57
CA ILE A 351 13.27 17.51 -15.41
C ILE A 351 13.91 17.00 -14.13
N ILE A 352 14.10 15.69 -13.96
CA ILE A 352 14.72 15.13 -12.74
C ILE A 352 16.22 15.42 -12.69
N GLN A 353 16.94 15.31 -13.81
CA GLN A 353 18.40 15.55 -13.87
C GLN A 353 18.78 17.02 -14.11
N ALA A 354 17.81 17.89 -14.36
CA ALA A 354 18.04 19.26 -14.81
C ALA A 354 18.98 19.32 -16.02
N VAL A 355 18.59 18.62 -17.10
CA VAL A 355 19.31 18.54 -18.38
C VAL A 355 18.34 18.80 -19.52
N LYS A 356 18.80 19.42 -20.61
CA LYS A 356 17.99 19.62 -21.82
C LYS A 356 17.39 18.30 -22.36
N PRO A 357 16.12 18.30 -22.77
CA PRO A 357 15.45 17.09 -23.24
C PRO A 357 15.89 16.62 -24.63
N THR A 358 16.42 17.53 -25.44
CA THR A 358 16.99 17.22 -26.74
C THR A 358 18.51 17.42 -26.68
N GLY A 359 19.28 16.35 -26.84
CA GLY A 359 20.75 16.44 -26.79
C GLY A 359 21.47 15.11 -26.98
N ARG A 360 22.70 15.17 -27.52
CA ARG A 360 23.54 13.96 -27.75
C ARG A 360 24.40 13.59 -26.55
N TYR A 361 24.46 14.44 -25.52
CA TYR A 361 25.41 14.35 -24.40
C TYR A 361 24.72 14.28 -23.03
N GLN A 362 23.45 13.89 -22.98
CA GLN A 362 22.65 13.89 -21.75
C GLN A 362 23.26 13.01 -20.65
N GLU A 363 23.81 11.85 -21.03
CA GLU A 363 24.52 10.93 -20.13
C GLU A 363 25.70 11.58 -19.39
N LEU A 364 26.37 12.54 -20.02
CA LEU A 364 27.51 13.25 -19.42
C LEU A 364 27.04 14.49 -18.64
N LEU A 365 26.05 15.21 -19.17
CA LEU A 365 25.53 16.41 -18.53
C LEU A 365 24.88 16.13 -17.18
N GLN A 366 24.33 14.94 -16.95
CA GLN A 366 23.76 14.55 -15.64
C GLN A 366 24.80 14.45 -14.51
N LEU A 367 26.10 14.37 -14.81
CA LEU A 367 27.16 14.31 -13.81
C LEU A 367 27.36 15.67 -13.11
N PRO A 368 27.84 15.69 -11.85
CA PRO A 368 28.12 16.93 -11.14
C PRO A 368 29.35 17.65 -11.72
N TYR A 369 29.39 18.98 -11.53
CA TYR A 369 30.52 19.85 -11.89
C TYR A 369 30.88 19.94 -13.37
N VAL A 370 30.03 19.39 -14.25
CA VAL A 370 30.25 19.39 -15.69
C VAL A 370 29.90 20.73 -16.32
N ASP A 371 30.77 21.22 -17.21
CA ASP A 371 30.51 22.40 -18.03
C ASP A 371 29.78 22.01 -19.33
N PRO A 372 28.54 22.47 -19.55
CA PRO A 372 27.77 22.14 -20.75
C PRO A 372 28.42 22.60 -22.06
N GLU A 373 29.15 23.73 -22.06
CA GLU A 373 29.73 24.27 -23.29
C GLU A 373 30.89 23.43 -23.80
N ILE A 374 31.74 22.97 -22.88
CA ILE A 374 32.88 22.11 -23.19
C ILE A 374 32.39 20.74 -23.64
N VAL A 375 31.40 20.17 -22.94
CA VAL A 375 30.82 18.86 -23.31
C VAL A 375 30.17 18.88 -24.69
N SER A 376 29.61 20.01 -25.12
CA SER A 376 29.02 20.11 -26.46
C SER A 376 30.03 20.04 -27.61
N LYS A 377 31.30 20.39 -27.36
CA LYS A 377 32.38 20.49 -28.36
C LYS A 377 33.17 19.19 -28.54
N GLN A 378 33.05 18.24 -27.62
CA GLN A 378 33.77 16.97 -27.65
C GLN A 378 33.02 15.85 -28.40
N SER A 379 33.69 14.71 -28.61
CA SER A 379 33.13 13.55 -29.32
C SER A 379 32.57 12.45 -28.39
N ILE A 380 32.84 12.51 -27.09
CA ILE A 380 32.43 11.50 -26.11
C ILE A 380 30.94 11.68 -25.80
N ARG A 381 30.16 10.61 -25.91
CA ARG A 381 28.71 10.64 -25.70
C ARG A 381 28.21 9.76 -24.54
N LYS A 382 28.87 8.62 -24.33
CA LYS A 382 28.42 7.58 -23.40
C LYS A 382 29.31 7.49 -22.16
N LEU A 383 28.72 7.16 -21.01
CA LEU A 383 29.47 6.96 -19.76
C LEU A 383 30.53 5.86 -19.87
N GLY A 384 30.23 4.75 -20.55
CA GLY A 384 31.21 3.67 -20.73
C GLY A 384 32.47 4.08 -21.48
N LYS A 385 32.39 5.07 -22.39
CA LYS A 385 33.55 5.62 -23.09
C LYS A 385 34.39 6.54 -22.20
N LEU A 386 33.77 7.20 -21.21
CA LEU A 386 34.46 8.04 -20.23
C LEU A 386 35.44 7.21 -19.37
N PHE A 387 35.08 5.98 -19.01
CA PHE A 387 35.96 5.07 -18.27
C PHE A 387 37.02 4.37 -19.13
N ALA A 388 36.98 4.53 -20.45
CA ALA A 388 37.96 3.94 -21.36
C ALA A 388 39.19 4.84 -21.61
N ILE A 389 39.08 6.13 -21.31
CA ILE A 389 40.12 7.14 -21.52
C ILE A 389 40.92 7.43 -20.24
N SER A 390 42.01 8.17 -20.37
CA SER A 390 42.81 8.58 -19.20
C SER A 390 42.07 9.60 -18.33
N LYS A 391 42.43 9.70 -17.05
CA LYS A 391 41.82 10.68 -16.12
C LYS A 391 42.00 12.12 -16.62
N ASP A 392 43.14 12.45 -17.21
CA ASP A 392 43.43 13.80 -17.73
C ASP A 392 42.58 14.15 -18.96
N GLU A 393 42.35 13.18 -19.84
CA GLU A 393 41.44 13.34 -20.97
C GLU A 393 40.00 13.48 -20.49
N ALA A 394 39.59 12.68 -19.49
CA ALA A 394 38.26 12.76 -18.89
C ALA A 394 38.01 14.13 -18.22
N LYS A 395 39.03 14.68 -17.57
CA LYS A 395 39.02 16.01 -16.97
C LYS A 395 38.76 17.10 -18.00
N LYS A 396 39.49 17.08 -19.12
CA LYS A 396 39.32 18.02 -20.24
C LYS A 396 37.97 17.84 -20.94
N ALA A 397 37.55 16.60 -21.14
CA ALA A 397 36.27 16.23 -21.74
C ALA A 397 35.07 16.78 -20.98
N LEU A 398 35.09 16.70 -19.64
CA LEU A 398 34.01 17.17 -18.77
C LEU A 398 34.09 18.65 -18.43
N GLY A 399 35.21 19.31 -18.71
CA GLY A 399 35.43 20.72 -18.35
C GLY A 399 35.69 20.95 -16.86
N ILE A 400 36.15 19.93 -16.13
CA ILE A 400 36.34 19.99 -14.68
C ILE A 400 37.77 20.48 -14.37
N GLN A 401 37.91 21.48 -13.48
CA GLN A 401 39.23 22.04 -13.13
C GLN A 401 39.94 21.33 -11.97
N SER A 402 39.19 20.82 -10.98
CA SER A 402 39.73 20.16 -9.78
C SER A 402 39.72 18.63 -9.91
N ASP A 403 40.77 17.97 -9.43
CA ASP A 403 40.83 16.50 -9.39
C ASP A 403 39.84 15.91 -8.39
N GLU A 404 39.56 16.61 -7.28
CA GLU A 404 38.55 16.17 -6.31
C GLU A 404 37.14 16.16 -6.93
N HIS A 405 36.79 17.19 -7.70
CA HIS A 405 35.51 17.26 -8.40
C HIS A 405 35.39 16.17 -9.47
N LEU A 406 36.50 15.83 -10.14
CA LEU A 406 36.54 14.74 -11.11
C LEU A 406 36.32 13.39 -10.42
N GLU A 407 36.96 13.12 -9.29
CA GLU A 407 36.77 11.87 -8.56
C GLU A 407 35.34 11.70 -8.07
N ARG A 408 34.70 12.76 -7.57
CA ARG A 408 33.27 12.73 -7.21
C ARG A 408 32.38 12.48 -8.42
N ALA A 409 32.63 13.13 -9.56
CA ALA A 409 31.87 12.91 -10.78
C ALA A 409 32.01 11.48 -11.32
N LEU A 410 33.23 10.92 -11.29
CA LEU A 410 33.48 9.52 -11.66
C LEU A 410 32.83 8.54 -10.67
N ASN A 411 32.81 8.86 -9.38
CA ASN A 411 32.13 8.06 -8.36
C ASN A 411 30.62 8.03 -8.57
N VAL A 412 30.00 9.16 -8.95
CA VAL A 412 28.59 9.17 -9.35
C VAL A 412 28.40 8.33 -10.62
N ALA A 413 29.24 8.54 -11.64
CA ALA A 413 29.14 7.84 -12.92
C ALA A 413 29.22 6.30 -12.80
N GLN A 414 30.07 5.77 -11.92
CA GLN A 414 30.22 4.31 -11.76
C GLN A 414 29.02 3.66 -11.05
N HIS A 415 28.26 4.41 -10.26
CA HIS A 415 27.10 3.91 -9.51
C HIS A 415 25.77 4.13 -10.23
N ILE A 416 25.76 4.69 -11.43
CA ILE A 416 24.55 4.76 -12.27
C ILE A 416 24.25 3.35 -12.78
N PRO A 417 23.14 2.71 -12.39
CA PRO A 417 22.87 1.32 -12.74
C PRO A 417 22.46 1.18 -14.21
N THR A 418 23.18 0.36 -14.98
CA THR A 418 22.79 -0.01 -16.35
C THR A 418 22.29 -1.45 -16.36
N LEU A 419 21.15 -1.71 -16.99
CA LEU A 419 20.62 -3.05 -17.12
C LEU A 419 21.19 -3.70 -18.38
N ARG A 420 21.71 -4.91 -18.23
CA ARG A 420 22.09 -5.77 -19.35
C ARG A 420 21.24 -7.03 -19.32
N ILE A 421 20.38 -7.20 -20.30
CA ILE A 421 19.56 -8.41 -20.42
C ILE A 421 20.46 -9.57 -20.84
N ILE A 422 20.31 -10.70 -20.16
CA ILE A 422 20.93 -11.98 -20.53
C ILE A 422 19.92 -12.78 -21.35
N ASP A 423 18.72 -12.91 -20.80
CA ASP A 423 17.67 -13.75 -21.35
C ASP A 423 16.30 -13.09 -21.14
N ALA A 424 15.40 -13.25 -22.11
CA ALA A 424 14.07 -12.66 -22.10
C ALA A 424 13.12 -13.53 -22.93
N GLU A 425 12.33 -14.35 -22.24
CA GLU A 425 11.45 -15.35 -22.85
C GLU A 425 10.03 -15.23 -22.30
N ILE A 426 9.05 -15.66 -23.09
CA ILE A 426 7.66 -15.79 -22.62
C ILE A 426 7.47 -17.22 -22.13
N LYS A 427 7.09 -17.36 -20.85
CA LYS A 427 6.89 -18.65 -20.19
C LYS A 427 5.47 -18.80 -19.69
N VAL A 428 4.96 -20.02 -19.76
CA VAL A 428 3.67 -20.42 -19.19
C VAL A 428 3.95 -21.20 -17.91
N PRO A 429 3.36 -20.83 -16.75
CA PRO A 429 3.62 -21.52 -15.51
C PRO A 429 3.08 -22.96 -15.56
N GLY A 430 3.91 -23.94 -15.20
CA GLY A 430 3.54 -25.35 -15.11
C GLY A 430 3.71 -26.17 -16.40
N GLU A 431 4.15 -25.57 -17.51
CA GLU A 431 4.45 -26.27 -18.76
C GLU A 431 5.95 -26.62 -18.86
N GLU A 432 6.24 -27.82 -19.36
CA GLU A 432 7.61 -28.32 -19.51
C GLU A 432 8.39 -27.60 -20.65
N ASP A 433 9.70 -27.45 -20.48
CA ASP A 433 10.66 -26.98 -21.50
C ASP A 433 10.31 -25.66 -22.20
N GLY A 434 9.60 -24.75 -21.52
CA GLY A 434 9.24 -23.44 -22.09
C GLY A 434 8.27 -23.53 -23.27
N ALA A 435 7.56 -24.66 -23.41
CA ALA A 435 6.54 -24.81 -24.43
C ALA A 435 5.39 -23.83 -24.17
N VAL A 436 5.08 -23.03 -25.18
CA VAL A 436 3.98 -22.07 -25.12
C VAL A 436 2.82 -22.55 -25.97
N HIS A 437 1.71 -22.91 -25.31
CA HIS A 437 0.51 -23.41 -25.96
C HIS A 437 -0.49 -22.29 -26.30
N PRO A 438 -1.32 -22.45 -27.34
CA PRO A 438 -2.32 -21.45 -27.71
C PRO A 438 -3.37 -21.28 -26.60
N ASN A 439 -3.90 -20.06 -26.46
CA ASN A 439 -4.88 -19.66 -25.45
C ASN A 439 -4.41 -19.81 -23.98
N SER A 440 -3.12 -20.05 -23.76
CA SER A 440 -2.53 -20.04 -22.42
C SER A 440 -2.28 -18.61 -21.91
N GLN A 441 -2.21 -18.44 -20.59
CA GLN A 441 -1.77 -17.19 -19.98
C GLN A 441 -0.28 -17.30 -19.65
N GLY A 442 0.54 -16.50 -20.33
CA GLY A 442 1.98 -16.45 -20.12
C GLY A 442 2.44 -15.17 -19.41
N HIS A 443 3.68 -15.19 -18.95
CA HIS A 443 4.40 -14.02 -18.47
C HIS A 443 5.75 -13.93 -19.17
N ILE A 444 6.25 -12.72 -19.38
CA ILE A 444 7.62 -12.50 -19.86
C ILE A 444 8.54 -12.64 -18.65
N SER A 445 9.47 -13.59 -18.69
CA SER A 445 10.55 -13.76 -17.71
C SER A 445 11.80 -13.08 -18.24
N ILE A 446 12.25 -12.03 -17.56
CA ILE A 446 13.42 -11.23 -17.96
C ILE A 446 14.53 -11.47 -16.95
N LYS A 447 15.65 -12.02 -17.40
CA LYS A 447 16.87 -12.18 -16.60
C LYS A 447 17.90 -11.17 -17.03
N PHE A 448 18.39 -10.39 -16.07
CA PHE A 448 19.28 -9.27 -16.36
C PHE A 448 20.35 -9.10 -15.28
N LEU A 449 21.40 -8.41 -15.67
CA LEU A 449 22.48 -8.00 -14.78
C LEU A 449 22.43 -6.49 -14.60
N VAL A 450 22.54 -6.06 -13.35
CA VAL A 450 22.89 -4.68 -13.05
C VAL A 450 24.38 -4.53 -13.22
N LYS A 451 24.78 -3.59 -14.08
CA LYS A 451 26.15 -3.37 -14.47
C LYS A 451 26.55 -1.91 -14.23
N SER A 452 27.76 -1.71 -13.70
CA SER A 452 28.40 -0.40 -13.66
C SER A 452 28.93 -0.02 -15.06
N PRO A 453 28.81 1.26 -15.50
CA PRO A 453 29.39 1.73 -16.75
C PRO A 453 30.92 1.51 -16.88
N LYS A 454 31.61 1.34 -15.74
CA LYS A 454 33.05 1.03 -15.68
C LYS A 454 33.36 -0.38 -16.16
N LEU A 455 32.46 -1.34 -15.91
CA LEU A 455 32.68 -2.75 -16.20
C LEU A 455 32.61 -3.00 -17.71
N LYS A 456 33.49 -3.84 -18.23
CA LYS A 456 33.50 -4.28 -19.63
C LYS A 456 33.11 -5.76 -19.73
N SER A 457 32.79 -6.21 -20.94
CA SER A 457 32.34 -7.58 -21.29
C SER A 457 31.08 -8.10 -20.58
N CYS A 458 30.61 -9.27 -21.00
CA CYS A 458 29.70 -10.13 -20.23
C CYS A 458 30.50 -10.94 -19.22
N PRO A 459 29.94 -11.24 -18.04
CA PRO A 459 30.42 -12.31 -17.18
C PRO A 459 30.16 -13.68 -17.83
N ASP A 460 30.94 -14.69 -17.44
CA ASP A 460 30.65 -16.09 -17.75
C ASP A 460 29.68 -16.64 -16.69
N ILE A 461 28.47 -17.03 -17.07
CA ILE A 461 27.41 -17.45 -16.15
C ILE A 461 26.99 -18.87 -16.52
N GLU A 462 26.95 -19.75 -15.53
CA GLU A 462 26.44 -21.11 -15.67
C GLU A 462 24.94 -21.11 -16.01
N ASP A 463 24.55 -21.84 -17.06
CA ASP A 463 23.17 -21.90 -17.56
C ASP A 463 22.15 -22.39 -16.51
N GLU A 464 22.59 -23.20 -15.55
CA GLU A 464 21.74 -23.69 -14.46
C GLU A 464 21.19 -22.54 -13.59
N ARG A 465 21.98 -21.46 -13.41
CA ARG A 465 21.56 -20.26 -12.67
C ARG A 465 20.56 -19.40 -13.46
N LEU A 466 20.40 -19.66 -14.76
CA LEU A 466 19.42 -19.02 -15.63
C LEU A 466 18.10 -19.79 -15.68
N LYS A 467 17.99 -20.98 -15.09
CA LYS A 467 16.69 -21.66 -14.98
C LYS A 467 15.84 -21.00 -13.89
N ASP A 468 14.52 -21.06 -14.06
CA ASP A 468 13.58 -20.56 -13.06
C ASP A 468 13.31 -21.66 -12.02
N GLU A 469 13.06 -21.30 -10.77
CA GLU A 469 12.68 -22.25 -9.73
C GLU A 469 11.25 -22.77 -10.00
N GLU A 470 11.09 -24.09 -10.14
CA GLU A 470 9.81 -24.76 -10.45
C GLU A 470 9.08 -25.25 -9.19
N THR A 471 9.20 -24.54 -8.07
CA THR A 471 8.42 -24.92 -6.87
C THR A 471 6.93 -24.64 -7.09
N LEU A 472 6.07 -25.40 -6.41
CA LEU A 472 4.61 -25.24 -6.50
C LEU A 472 4.15 -23.82 -6.15
N GLU A 473 4.82 -23.16 -5.20
CA GLU A 473 4.53 -21.78 -4.81
C GLU A 473 4.85 -20.79 -5.95
N TYR A 474 5.99 -20.96 -6.63
CA TYR A 474 6.35 -20.13 -7.78
C TYR A 474 5.45 -20.38 -8.99
N MET A 475 5.03 -21.62 -9.22
CA MET A 475 4.08 -21.92 -10.29
C MET A 475 2.71 -21.28 -10.03
N LYS A 476 2.26 -21.24 -8.76
CA LYS A 476 1.01 -20.60 -8.38
C LYS A 476 1.04 -19.08 -8.56
N ASN A 477 2.16 -18.44 -8.21
CA ASN A 477 2.34 -17.01 -8.41
C ASN A 477 3.78 -16.68 -8.85
N PRO A 478 4.07 -16.68 -10.16
CA PRO A 478 5.42 -16.43 -10.64
C PRO A 478 5.89 -14.99 -10.38
N LEU A 479 4.98 -14.04 -10.18
CA LEU A 479 5.30 -12.62 -9.97
C LEU A 479 5.86 -12.33 -8.57
N ILE A 480 5.78 -13.27 -7.62
CA ILE A 480 6.28 -13.09 -6.25
C ILE A 480 7.78 -12.75 -6.20
N VAL A 481 8.54 -13.23 -7.20
CA VAL A 481 9.97 -12.95 -7.37
C VAL A 481 10.25 -11.43 -7.45
N ASN A 482 9.32 -10.67 -8.06
CA ASN A 482 9.47 -9.22 -8.18
C ASN A 482 9.39 -8.52 -6.81
N GLU A 483 8.64 -9.07 -5.86
CA GLU A 483 8.44 -8.46 -4.52
C GLU A 483 9.54 -8.84 -3.53
N GLN A 484 10.13 -10.03 -3.68
CA GLN A 484 11.18 -10.54 -2.79
C GLN A 484 12.52 -9.81 -2.93
N GLN A 485 12.76 -9.15 -4.06
CA GLN A 485 13.99 -8.40 -4.30
C GLN A 485 14.07 -7.10 -3.46
N LYS A 486 15.29 -6.61 -3.26
CA LYS A 486 15.52 -5.37 -2.49
C LYS A 486 15.00 -4.14 -3.24
N LYS A 487 14.38 -3.21 -2.53
CA LYS A 487 13.94 -1.93 -3.09
C LYS A 487 15.11 -1.09 -3.58
N LEU A 488 14.92 -0.45 -4.73
CA LEU A 488 15.89 0.50 -5.27
C LEU A 488 16.03 1.77 -4.40
N PRO A 489 17.24 2.35 -4.37
CA PRO A 489 17.51 3.59 -3.64
C PRO A 489 16.84 4.80 -4.31
N TYR A 490 16.85 5.93 -3.61
CA TYR A 490 16.50 7.20 -4.23
C TYR A 490 17.53 7.59 -5.28
N SER A 491 17.02 8.11 -6.38
CA SER A 491 17.81 8.61 -7.50
C SER A 491 18.67 9.82 -7.09
N TYR A 492 19.84 9.90 -7.70
CA TYR A 492 20.71 11.07 -7.66
C TYR A 492 20.10 12.15 -8.55
N ALA A 493 19.51 13.16 -7.91
CA ALA A 493 18.85 14.29 -8.56
C ALA A 493 19.07 15.56 -7.73
N PRO A 494 20.29 16.13 -7.71
CA PRO A 494 20.66 17.17 -6.75
C PRO A 494 19.96 18.52 -6.98
N TYR A 495 19.49 18.78 -8.20
CA TYR A 495 18.78 20.02 -8.54
C TYR A 495 17.26 19.89 -8.41
N PHE A 496 16.74 18.67 -8.22
CA PHE A 496 15.31 18.41 -8.17
C PHE A 496 14.81 18.47 -6.71
N PRO A 497 13.68 19.14 -6.41
CA PRO A 497 13.30 19.46 -5.04
C PRO A 497 12.78 18.28 -4.21
N GLN A 498 12.22 17.25 -4.84
CA GLN A 498 11.63 16.10 -4.15
C GLN A 498 12.48 14.83 -4.33
N PRO A 499 12.59 13.97 -3.31
CA PRO A 499 13.27 12.69 -3.48
C PRO A 499 12.44 11.76 -4.38
N ILE A 500 13.03 11.25 -5.46
CA ILE A 500 12.40 10.28 -6.38
C ILE A 500 13.12 8.95 -6.26
N ARG A 501 12.38 7.86 -6.09
CA ARG A 501 12.95 6.51 -6.14
C ARG A 501 13.31 6.14 -7.57
N ASN A 502 14.46 5.51 -7.74
CA ASN A 502 14.85 4.98 -9.05
C ASN A 502 13.94 3.81 -9.42
N SER A 503 13.48 3.75 -10.67
CA SER A 503 12.70 2.63 -11.20
C SER A 503 12.80 2.55 -12.72
N TRP A 504 12.41 1.41 -13.29
CA TRP A 504 12.26 1.23 -14.74
C TRP A 504 10.81 0.99 -15.11
N SER A 505 10.23 1.84 -15.95
CA SER A 505 8.93 1.62 -16.58
C SER A 505 9.12 0.67 -17.78
N CYS A 506 8.34 -0.41 -17.83
CA CYS A 506 8.46 -1.46 -18.83
C CYS A 506 7.26 -1.45 -19.76
N TYR A 507 7.54 -1.46 -21.07
CA TYR A 507 6.55 -1.36 -22.14
C TYR A 507 6.71 -2.51 -23.10
N VAL A 508 5.62 -3.23 -23.35
CA VAL A 508 5.58 -4.35 -24.31
C VAL A 508 4.84 -3.89 -25.57
N ILE A 509 5.53 -3.93 -26.70
CA ILE A 509 5.04 -3.45 -28.00
C ILE A 509 4.94 -4.64 -28.93
N GLY A 510 3.78 -4.83 -29.57
CA GLY A 510 3.64 -5.81 -30.65
C GLY A 510 4.31 -5.28 -31.92
N GLN A 511 5.30 -5.99 -32.46
CA GLN A 511 6.07 -5.50 -33.62
C GLN A 511 5.22 -5.39 -34.89
N LYS A 512 4.24 -6.29 -35.07
CA LYS A 512 3.34 -6.31 -36.24
C LYS A 512 2.54 -5.01 -36.38
N GLU A 513 2.03 -4.48 -35.27
CA GLU A 513 1.20 -3.27 -35.25
C GLU A 513 2.00 -2.02 -34.89
N ASN A 514 3.23 -2.19 -34.38
CA ASN A 514 4.05 -1.16 -33.76
C ASN A 514 3.26 -0.34 -32.71
N ARG A 515 2.48 -1.04 -31.88
CA ARG A 515 1.64 -0.46 -30.82
C ARG A 515 1.83 -1.24 -29.54
N LEU A 516 1.60 -0.58 -28.41
CA LEU A 516 1.53 -1.27 -27.12
C LEU A 516 0.48 -2.40 -27.17
N LEU A 517 0.67 -3.43 -26.36
CA LEU A 517 -0.36 -4.45 -26.19
C LEU A 517 -1.65 -3.85 -25.64
N GLU A 518 -2.77 -4.41 -26.09
CA GLU A 518 -4.09 -4.07 -25.55
C GLU A 518 -4.15 -4.42 -24.06
N ASP A 519 -4.85 -3.58 -23.29
CA ASP A 519 -4.93 -3.66 -21.82
C ASP A 519 -3.59 -3.67 -21.08
N SER A 520 -2.51 -3.24 -21.74
CA SER A 520 -1.23 -3.02 -21.06
C SER A 520 -1.37 -1.99 -19.95
N THR A 521 -0.73 -2.29 -18.82
CA THR A 521 -0.61 -1.36 -17.70
C THR A 521 0.83 -0.87 -17.61
N ASN A 522 1.07 0.13 -16.75
CA ASN A 522 2.43 0.57 -16.47
C ASN A 522 3.12 -0.45 -15.55
N TYR A 523 3.92 -1.34 -16.13
CA TYR A 523 4.73 -2.30 -15.39
C TYR A 523 6.00 -1.58 -14.89
N VAL A 524 6.21 -1.55 -13.57
CA VAL A 524 7.34 -0.84 -12.98
C VAL A 524 8.24 -1.81 -12.23
N LEU A 525 9.53 -1.77 -12.55
CA LEU A 525 10.59 -2.47 -11.84
C LEU A 525 11.17 -1.55 -10.77
N GLU A 526 10.79 -1.79 -9.52
CA GLU A 526 11.21 -1.00 -8.35
C GLU A 526 12.19 -1.73 -7.43
N ASN A 527 12.30 -3.05 -7.55
CA ASN A 527 13.09 -3.88 -6.69
C ASN A 527 14.20 -4.54 -7.51
N ILE A 528 15.46 -4.24 -7.20
CA ILE A 528 16.64 -4.83 -7.82
C ILE A 528 17.80 -4.79 -6.82
N ASP A 529 18.62 -5.84 -6.80
CA ASP A 529 19.87 -5.84 -6.03
C ASP A 529 21.01 -5.13 -6.78
N LEU A 530 21.66 -4.17 -6.10
CA LEU A 530 22.70 -3.32 -6.70
C LEU A 530 24.14 -3.76 -6.36
N ASN A 531 24.31 -4.87 -5.63
CA ASN A 531 25.60 -5.37 -5.18
C ASN A 531 26.63 -5.55 -6.30
N ASN A 532 26.18 -5.84 -7.53
CA ASN A 532 27.05 -5.99 -8.69
C ASN A 532 27.84 -4.71 -9.05
N LEU A 533 27.38 -3.52 -8.63
CA LEU A 533 28.05 -2.26 -8.92
C LEU A 533 29.41 -2.12 -8.23
N GLU A 534 29.63 -2.84 -7.13
CA GLU A 534 30.88 -2.80 -6.34
C GLU A 534 31.91 -3.84 -6.80
N LEU A 535 31.54 -4.73 -7.72
CA LEU A 535 32.43 -5.78 -8.21
C LEU A 535 33.63 -5.21 -8.97
N SER A 536 34.79 -5.86 -8.81
CA SER A 536 35.96 -5.60 -9.64
C SER A 536 35.78 -6.19 -11.05
N GLN A 537 36.57 -5.70 -12.03
CA GLN A 537 36.51 -6.23 -13.39
C GLN A 537 36.86 -7.73 -13.46
N GLU A 538 37.77 -8.21 -12.60
CA GLU A 538 38.16 -9.62 -12.56
C GLU A 538 37.06 -10.50 -11.99
N ALA A 539 36.44 -10.07 -10.88
CA ALA A 539 35.30 -10.78 -10.28
C ALA A 539 34.09 -10.77 -11.22
N TRP A 540 33.87 -9.67 -11.95
CA TRP A 540 32.85 -9.57 -12.98
C TRP A 540 33.08 -10.60 -14.10
N ILE A 541 34.29 -10.71 -14.65
CA ILE A 541 34.56 -11.66 -15.74
C ILE A 541 34.37 -13.11 -15.28
N LYS A 542 34.80 -13.45 -14.06
CA LYS A 542 34.65 -14.81 -13.49
C LYS A 542 33.19 -15.22 -13.27
N GLY A 543 32.27 -14.27 -13.07
CA GLY A 543 30.83 -14.52 -13.00
C GLY A 543 30.29 -15.26 -11.76
N THR A 544 31.15 -15.82 -10.90
CA THR A 544 30.75 -16.57 -9.70
C THR A 544 29.96 -15.72 -8.70
N ASP A 545 30.45 -14.50 -8.41
CA ASP A 545 29.86 -13.60 -7.41
C ASP A 545 28.75 -12.70 -7.98
N VAL A 546 28.51 -12.77 -9.29
CA VAL A 546 27.56 -11.91 -9.99
C VAL A 546 26.15 -12.33 -9.64
N ARG A 547 25.32 -11.40 -9.16
CA ARG A 547 23.90 -11.64 -8.88
C ARG A 547 23.06 -11.38 -10.12
N ILE A 548 22.11 -12.27 -10.38
CA ILE A 548 21.19 -12.16 -11.51
C ILE A 548 19.88 -11.58 -10.99
N GLY A 549 19.42 -10.50 -11.61
CA GLY A 549 18.09 -9.95 -11.38
C GLY A 549 17.08 -10.65 -12.28
N THR A 550 15.93 -10.99 -11.72
CA THR A 550 14.80 -11.54 -12.48
C THR A 550 13.62 -10.59 -12.33
N TYR A 551 12.98 -10.23 -13.44
CA TYR A 551 11.73 -9.48 -13.43
C TYR A 551 10.71 -10.14 -14.35
N LYS A 552 9.52 -10.37 -13.83
CA LYS A 552 8.45 -11.06 -14.54
C LYS A 552 7.29 -10.11 -14.85
N ILE A 553 6.85 -10.06 -16.11
CA ILE A 553 5.76 -9.21 -16.58
C ILE A 553 4.60 -10.10 -17.03
N GLN A 554 3.45 -9.98 -16.38
CA GLN A 554 2.25 -10.70 -16.79
C GLN A 554 1.72 -10.15 -18.13
N LEU A 555 1.52 -11.02 -19.13
CA LEU A 555 0.86 -10.62 -20.37
C LEU A 555 -0.64 -10.34 -20.11
N PRO A 556 -1.21 -9.28 -20.69
CA PRO A 556 -2.58 -8.85 -20.41
C PRO A 556 -3.64 -9.79 -20.99
N GLY A 557 -3.34 -10.42 -22.13
CA GLY A 557 -4.24 -11.34 -22.82
C GLY A 557 -3.66 -12.75 -22.92
N ALA A 558 -4.53 -13.70 -23.23
CA ALA A 558 -4.11 -15.04 -23.59
C ALA A 558 -3.29 -15.02 -24.88
N ILE A 559 -2.37 -15.96 -24.98
CA ILE A 559 -1.51 -16.13 -26.14
C ILE A 559 -2.37 -16.59 -27.32
N GLY A 560 -2.09 -16.07 -28.51
CA GLY A 560 -2.89 -16.32 -29.69
C GLY A 560 -2.78 -17.76 -30.21
N ASN A 561 -3.30 -17.98 -31.42
CA ASN A 561 -3.23 -19.26 -32.10
C ASN A 561 -1.77 -19.67 -32.42
N VAL A 562 -1.59 -20.93 -32.81
CA VAL A 562 -0.31 -21.47 -33.26
C VAL A 562 0.33 -20.57 -34.31
N GLY A 563 1.59 -20.18 -34.09
CA GLY A 563 2.33 -19.27 -34.94
C GLY A 563 3.40 -18.49 -34.19
N ASN A 564 4.14 -17.68 -34.94
CA ASN A 564 5.24 -16.88 -34.41
C ASN A 564 4.77 -15.45 -34.16
N TYR A 565 5.00 -14.96 -32.94
CA TYR A 565 4.71 -13.60 -32.52
C TYR A 565 6.01 -12.89 -32.17
N TYR A 566 6.10 -11.62 -32.58
CA TYR A 566 7.26 -10.79 -32.32
C TYR A 566 6.87 -9.60 -31.47
N TYR A 567 7.46 -9.52 -30.29
CA TYR A 567 7.30 -8.43 -29.34
C TYR A 567 8.59 -7.62 -29.25
N ARG A 568 8.47 -6.40 -28.76
CA ARG A 568 9.59 -5.53 -28.42
C ARG A 568 9.38 -5.05 -27.00
N LEU A 569 10.31 -5.38 -26.12
CA LEU A 569 10.32 -4.93 -24.75
C LEU A 569 11.22 -3.70 -24.64
N VAL A 570 10.63 -2.60 -24.17
CA VAL A 570 11.35 -1.36 -23.90
C VAL A 570 11.24 -1.05 -22.41
N MET A 571 12.38 -0.98 -21.72
CA MET A 571 12.47 -0.57 -20.33
C MET A 571 13.11 0.82 -20.25
N LYS A 572 12.36 1.81 -19.81
CA LYS A 572 12.80 3.20 -19.65
C LYS A 572 13.10 3.48 -18.18
N ASN A 573 14.31 3.97 -17.89
CA ASN A 573 14.61 4.39 -16.52
C ASN A 573 13.87 5.70 -16.20
N ASN A 574 13.40 5.90 -14.97
CA ASN A 574 12.63 7.10 -14.64
C ASN A 574 13.49 8.35 -14.37
N ALA A 575 14.77 8.20 -14.04
CA ALA A 575 15.61 9.28 -13.52
C ALA A 575 16.94 9.48 -14.25
N TYR A 576 17.53 8.46 -14.87
CA TYR A 576 18.87 8.50 -15.46
C TYR A 576 18.83 8.33 -16.97
N PHE A 577 19.78 8.98 -17.65
CA PHE A 577 20.05 8.78 -19.07
C PHE A 577 21.10 7.69 -19.28
N GLY A 578 20.94 6.91 -20.36
CA GLY A 578 21.86 5.83 -20.74
C GLY A 578 21.53 4.45 -20.14
N CYS A 579 20.47 4.36 -19.35
CA CYS A 579 20.05 3.14 -18.63
C CYS A 579 18.84 2.43 -19.26
N ASP A 580 18.41 2.88 -20.43
CA ASP A 580 17.27 2.31 -21.15
C ASP A 580 17.65 1.00 -21.83
N VAL A 581 16.69 0.07 -21.87
CA VAL A 581 16.81 -1.22 -22.55
C VAL A 581 15.76 -1.29 -23.65
N ASP A 582 16.15 -1.85 -24.79
CA ASP A 582 15.28 -2.03 -25.94
C ASP A 582 15.69 -3.30 -26.66
N ILE A 583 14.86 -4.35 -26.54
CA ILE A 583 15.16 -5.68 -27.07
C ILE A 583 13.93 -6.28 -27.78
N PRO A 584 14.14 -7.06 -28.86
CA PRO A 584 13.11 -7.92 -29.41
C PRO A 584 12.90 -9.14 -28.50
N ILE A 585 11.68 -9.65 -28.46
CA ILE A 585 11.31 -10.92 -27.80
C ILE A 585 10.47 -11.70 -28.81
N ASP A 586 10.94 -12.88 -29.14
CA ASP A 586 10.30 -13.75 -30.13
C ASP A 586 9.55 -14.86 -29.39
N LEU A 587 8.36 -15.21 -29.88
CA LEU A 587 7.50 -16.21 -29.28
C LEU A 587 7.03 -17.19 -30.35
N GLU A 588 7.33 -18.46 -30.16
CA GLU A 588 6.78 -19.56 -30.97
C GLU A 588 5.68 -20.27 -30.18
N VAL A 589 4.45 -20.20 -30.69
CA VAL A 589 3.29 -20.87 -30.08
C VAL A 589 3.13 -22.23 -30.72
N THR A 590 3.35 -23.29 -29.93
CA THR A 590 3.28 -24.69 -30.38
C THR A 590 1.96 -25.33 -29.97
N PRO A 591 1.38 -26.20 -30.81
CA PRO A 591 0.18 -26.93 -30.43
C PRO A 591 0.46 -27.90 -29.26
N VAL A 592 -0.55 -28.16 -28.44
CA VAL A 592 -0.45 -29.15 -27.36
C VAL A 592 -0.19 -30.53 -27.97
N SER A 593 1.00 -31.07 -27.75
CA SER A 593 1.34 -32.43 -28.20
C SER A 593 0.67 -33.46 -27.28
N ILE A 594 -0.41 -34.08 -27.75
CA ILE A 594 -1.23 -35.07 -27.02
C ILE A 594 -0.40 -36.28 -26.50
N GLY A 595 0.77 -36.56 -27.10
CA GLY A 595 1.59 -37.73 -26.76
C GLY A 595 2.51 -37.61 -25.53
N LYS A 596 2.86 -36.40 -25.05
CA LYS A 596 3.80 -36.22 -23.94
C LYS A 596 3.15 -36.21 -22.56
N SER A 597 1.91 -35.74 -22.44
CA SER A 597 1.16 -35.73 -21.17
C SER A 597 0.86 -37.15 -20.64
N LEU A 598 0.67 -38.11 -21.54
CA LEU A 598 0.53 -39.54 -21.20
C LEU A 598 1.84 -40.16 -20.72
N ALA A 599 2.99 -39.73 -21.26
CA ALA A 599 4.30 -40.24 -20.87
C ALA A 599 4.73 -39.74 -19.48
N GLY A 600 4.41 -38.49 -19.14
CA GLY A 600 4.59 -37.95 -17.78
C GLY A 600 3.66 -38.60 -16.74
N LEU A 601 2.43 -38.94 -17.13
CA LEU A 601 1.54 -39.76 -16.29
C LEU A 601 2.10 -41.17 -16.08
N LYS A 602 2.65 -41.78 -17.14
CA LYS A 602 3.26 -43.12 -17.06
C LYS A 602 4.47 -43.13 -16.14
N LYS A 603 5.31 -42.09 -16.20
CA LYS A 603 6.48 -41.94 -15.35
C LYS A 603 6.13 -41.70 -13.88
N LYS A 604 5.02 -41.00 -13.60
CA LYS A 604 4.49 -40.87 -12.23
C LYS A 604 3.92 -42.18 -11.67
N PHE A 605 3.28 -42.99 -12.52
CA PHE A 605 2.87 -44.34 -12.15
C PHE A 605 4.09 -45.23 -11.86
N ASP A 606 5.12 -45.17 -12.70
CA ASP A 606 6.35 -45.95 -12.51
C ASP A 606 7.21 -45.46 -11.31
N GLU A 607 7.14 -44.17 -10.92
CA GLU A 607 7.84 -43.61 -9.74
C GLU A 607 7.09 -43.83 -8.42
N GLU A 608 5.76 -43.97 -8.44
CA GLU A 608 4.98 -44.36 -7.25
C GLU A 608 5.18 -45.84 -6.89
N ASP A 609 5.40 -46.71 -7.89
CA ASP A 609 5.66 -48.15 -7.71
C ASP A 609 7.05 -48.48 -7.11
N GLU A 610 8.03 -47.55 -7.15
CA GLU A 610 9.38 -47.77 -6.55
C GLU A 610 9.49 -47.32 -5.07
N SER A 611 8.44 -46.74 -4.47
CA SER A 611 8.51 -46.17 -3.11
C SER A 611 7.69 -46.88 -2.02
N GLU A 612 7.01 -47.99 -2.35
CA GLU A 612 6.25 -48.79 -1.38
C GLU A 612 6.76 -50.25 -1.26
N ASP A 613 8.08 -50.44 -1.13
CA ASP A 613 8.62 -51.70 -0.62
C ASP A 613 8.67 -51.69 0.91
N SER A 614 7.50 -51.78 1.57
CA SER A 614 7.38 -52.42 2.89
C SER A 614 5.93 -52.75 3.26
N GLU A 615 5.66 -54.07 3.30
CA GLU A 615 4.60 -54.75 4.06
C GLU A 615 3.12 -54.56 3.64
N SER A 616 2.67 -55.36 2.67
CA SER A 616 1.45 -56.17 2.86
C SER A 616 1.37 -57.34 1.87
N ASP A 617 1.61 -58.56 2.36
CA ASP A 617 1.16 -59.79 1.70
C ASP A 617 -0.37 -59.84 1.72
N SER A 618 -1.00 -59.58 0.58
CA SER A 618 -2.31 -60.15 0.27
C SER A 618 -2.34 -60.60 -1.18
N ASP A 619 -2.00 -61.88 -1.39
CA ASP A 619 -2.28 -62.61 -2.63
C ASP A 619 -3.78 -62.53 -2.93
N ILE A 620 -4.19 -61.59 -3.79
CA ILE A 620 -5.50 -61.62 -4.43
C ILE A 620 -5.32 -62.34 -5.77
N SER A 621 -5.79 -63.58 -5.82
CA SER A 621 -5.71 -64.44 -7.00
C SER A 621 -6.54 -63.86 -8.16
N ASP A 622 -5.94 -63.80 -9.35
CA ASP A 622 -6.59 -63.42 -10.61
C ASP A 622 -7.91 -64.20 -10.82
N PRO A 623 -9.01 -63.53 -11.24
CA PRO A 623 -10.28 -64.20 -11.44
C PRO A 623 -10.18 -65.20 -12.62
N GLU A 624 -10.49 -66.46 -12.34
CA GLU A 624 -10.58 -67.50 -13.37
C GLU A 624 -11.73 -67.19 -14.38
N GLU A 625 -11.58 -67.66 -15.63
CA GLU A 625 -12.50 -67.40 -16.77
C GLU A 625 -13.98 -67.73 -16.49
N ASP A 626 -14.27 -68.66 -15.56
CA ASP A 626 -15.63 -69.12 -15.25
C ASP A 626 -16.32 -68.32 -14.12
N SER A 627 -15.69 -67.26 -13.61
CA SER A 627 -16.32 -66.33 -12.64
C SER A 627 -17.05 -65.19 -13.35
N LEU A 628 -18.11 -64.65 -12.72
CA LEU A 628 -18.86 -63.48 -13.21
C LEU A 628 -17.93 -62.26 -13.43
N ALA A 629 -16.83 -62.20 -12.69
CA ALA A 629 -15.77 -61.21 -12.86
C ALA A 629 -14.93 -61.43 -14.14
N GLY A 630 -14.68 -62.68 -14.54
CA GLY A 630 -13.98 -63.03 -15.79
C GLY A 630 -14.81 -62.68 -17.04
N ALA A 631 -16.13 -62.88 -16.98
CA ALA A 631 -17.03 -62.50 -18.08
C ALA A 631 -17.08 -60.97 -18.32
N ILE A 632 -17.03 -60.17 -17.25
CA ILE A 632 -16.98 -58.71 -17.36
C ILE A 632 -15.62 -58.23 -17.88
N ALA A 633 -14.54 -58.93 -17.53
CA ALA A 633 -13.20 -58.65 -18.05
C ALA A 633 -13.08 -58.97 -19.54
N ALA A 634 -13.64 -60.08 -20.01
CA ALA A 634 -13.71 -60.42 -21.43
C ALA A 634 -14.52 -59.40 -22.25
N LEU A 635 -15.64 -58.90 -21.71
CA LEU A 635 -16.42 -57.83 -22.33
C LEU A 635 -15.67 -56.49 -22.41
N ARG A 636 -14.70 -56.26 -21.51
CA ARG A 636 -13.83 -55.07 -21.51
C ARG A 636 -12.56 -55.23 -22.35
N GLY A 637 -12.34 -56.39 -22.97
CA GLY A 637 -11.22 -56.62 -23.88
C GLY A 637 -9.85 -56.79 -23.21
N SER A 638 -9.81 -57.18 -21.92
CA SER A 638 -8.56 -57.52 -21.23
C SER A 638 -8.14 -58.98 -21.49
N ASP A 639 -6.83 -59.22 -21.64
CA ASP A 639 -6.27 -60.55 -21.92
C ASP A 639 -6.37 -61.52 -20.72
N LEU A 640 -6.84 -62.75 -20.97
CA LEU A 640 -6.98 -63.82 -19.97
C LEU A 640 -6.07 -65.02 -20.29
N LYS A 641 -5.67 -65.75 -19.24
CA LYS A 641 -4.72 -66.87 -19.31
C LYS A 641 -5.44 -68.20 -19.61
N LYS A 642 -5.31 -68.71 -20.83
CA LYS A 642 -5.93 -69.98 -21.29
C LYS A 642 -5.58 -71.18 -20.40
N LYS A 643 -6.59 -71.87 -19.86
CA LYS A 643 -6.44 -73.19 -19.19
C LYS A 643 -6.62 -74.34 -20.20
N LYS A 644 -5.81 -75.39 -20.05
CA LYS A 644 -5.76 -76.59 -20.91
C LYS A 644 -7.01 -77.48 -20.73
N SER A 645 -7.42 -78.07 -21.85
CA SER A 645 -8.56 -78.95 -22.11
C SER A 645 -8.81 -80.15 -21.18
N SER A 646 -10.09 -80.41 -20.89
CA SER A 646 -10.65 -81.77 -20.82
C SER A 646 -12.15 -81.79 -21.20
N LYS A 647 -12.41 -82.65 -22.19
CA LYS A 647 -13.62 -83.19 -22.82
C LYS A 647 -14.90 -83.47 -22.00
N ASP A 648 -16.01 -83.39 -22.76
CA ASP A 648 -17.29 -84.17 -22.77
C ASP A 648 -18.55 -83.40 -22.31
N GLU A 649 -19.43 -83.01 -23.26
CA GLU A 649 -20.77 -83.58 -23.59
C GLU A 649 -21.88 -83.09 -22.62
N VAL A 650 -23.04 -82.49 -22.95
CA VAL A 650 -24.07 -82.73 -24.01
C VAL A 650 -25.22 -81.69 -23.85
N GLU A 651 -25.88 -81.30 -24.97
CA GLU A 651 -27.31 -80.86 -25.23
C GLU A 651 -28.01 -79.82 -24.28
N GLU A 652 -29.01 -79.00 -24.62
CA GLU A 652 -29.92 -78.69 -25.74
C GLU A 652 -30.69 -77.39 -25.33
N GLU A 653 -31.26 -76.63 -26.31
CA GLU A 653 -32.54 -75.86 -26.32
C GLU A 653 -32.97 -74.95 -25.11
N SER A 654 -33.74 -73.85 -25.18
CA SER A 654 -34.53 -73.11 -26.17
C SER A 654 -35.06 -71.81 -25.50
N GLU A 655 -35.47 -70.85 -26.35
CA GLU A 655 -36.63 -69.92 -26.28
C GLU A 655 -37.15 -69.29 -24.95
N ASP A 656 -37.39 -67.98 -25.05
CA ASP A 656 -38.58 -67.22 -24.65
C ASP A 656 -38.77 -66.49 -23.29
N GLU A 657 -39.27 -65.26 -23.50
CA GLU A 657 -40.28 -64.48 -22.78
C GLU A 657 -39.97 -63.57 -21.56
N GLU A 658 -40.23 -62.28 -21.83
CA GLU A 658 -40.83 -61.18 -21.08
C GLU A 658 -41.26 -61.36 -19.60
N VAL A 659 -41.12 -60.27 -18.84
CA VAL A 659 -42.14 -59.57 -18.02
C VAL A 659 -41.46 -58.80 -16.89
N PHE A 660 -41.65 -57.48 -16.80
CA PHE A 660 -42.04 -56.74 -15.57
C PHE A 660 -42.30 -55.25 -15.86
N THR A 661 -43.57 -54.96 -16.15
CA THR A 661 -44.46 -53.86 -15.72
C THR A 661 -43.91 -52.49 -15.27
N ASP A 662 -44.36 -51.45 -15.99
CA ASP A 662 -45.10 -50.24 -15.57
C ASP A 662 -44.82 -49.57 -14.22
N ILE A 663 -44.29 -48.33 -14.28
CA ILE A 663 -44.75 -47.22 -13.42
C ILE A 663 -45.00 -45.99 -14.31
N ASN A 664 -46.29 -45.69 -14.50
CA ASN A 664 -46.83 -44.41 -14.93
C ASN A 664 -47.05 -43.52 -13.69
N THR A 665 -46.66 -42.25 -13.75
CA THR A 665 -47.44 -41.14 -13.15
C THR A 665 -47.06 -39.83 -13.85
N ASP A 666 -47.82 -39.49 -14.88
CA ASP A 666 -48.09 -38.11 -15.27
C ASP A 666 -49.10 -37.50 -14.29
N THR A 667 -48.89 -36.25 -13.90
CA THR A 667 -50.00 -35.33 -13.60
C THR A 667 -49.54 -33.90 -13.87
N GLU A 668 -49.95 -33.39 -15.03
CA GLU A 668 -50.17 -31.97 -15.29
C GLU A 668 -51.22 -31.45 -14.29
N ASP A 669 -51.13 -30.21 -13.80
CA ASP A 669 -52.09 -29.18 -14.22
C ASP A 669 -51.75 -27.77 -13.69
N GLU A 670 -52.33 -26.82 -14.40
CA GLU A 670 -52.15 -25.37 -14.48
C GLU A 670 -52.53 -24.54 -13.24
N GLY A 671 -52.14 -23.26 -13.27
CA GLY A 671 -52.79 -22.22 -12.46
C GLY A 671 -52.12 -20.84 -12.52
N ASP A 672 -52.59 -20.00 -13.44
CA ASP A 672 -52.33 -18.56 -13.52
C ASP A 672 -52.65 -17.78 -12.22
N ASN A 673 -51.71 -16.94 -11.77
CA ASN A 673 -51.89 -15.52 -11.39
C ASN A 673 -50.57 -14.86 -10.96
#